data_AF-A0A093JGD6-F1
#
_entry.id   AF-A0A093JGD6-F1
#
_cell.length_a   1.000
_cell.length_b   1.000
_cell.length_c   1.000
_cell.angle_alpha   90.00
_cell.angle_beta   90.00
_cell.angle_gamma   90.00
#
_symmetry.space_group_name_H-M   'P 1'
#
loop_
_entity.id
_entity.type
_entity.pdbx_description
1 polymer ?
#
loop_
_entity_poly.entity_id
_entity_poly.type
_entity_poly.pdbx_seq_one_letter_code
_entity_poly.pdbx_strand_id
1 'polypeptide(L)'
;VCIFFFSRVLECQGLPIVNGQCDPYATVTLAGPSRQVLHIQELPSEAKKTKVKKKTNNPHFDEVFYFEVTRPSSYNKKSHFDIEDVDEVDKMEIRVDLWNASNLKFGDEFLGELRLPLKFLRQSSSYEAWYFLQPRDNGNKSLKPDDLGSLRLNVVYTEDHVFSSDYYSPLRDLLLKSADVEPVSASAAHILGEVCREKQEAAIPLVRLFLHYGRIVPFISAIANAEVKRTQKLFTSRDPNTIFRGNSLTSKCIDETMKLAGMHYLQVTLKPIIDEICQVHKPCEIDPVKLKDGENLENNRENLRQYVDRIFTVITKSGVSCPTVMCDIFFSLRESAAKRFQGDLDVRYTAVSSFIFLRFFAPAILSPNLFQLTPHHPDPQTSRTLTLISKTIQTLGSLSKSKSANFKESYMATFYDYFNEQKYADAVKNFLDLISSSGRRDHKSIEQPILLKEGFMIKRAQGRKRFGMKNFKKRWFRLTNHEFTYQKSKGDHPLCSIPIENILAVERLEEESFKMKNMFQVIQPERRVLYIQANNCVEAKDWIDILTKVSQCNKKRLTVYHPSAYLNGHWLCCKATADNTPGCTPCTGGLPANIQLDIDGDRETERIYSLFNLYMPKLEKMQEACGSKSVYDGPEEEEYSTFIIDDPKETYKTLKLIIEGVGTLEQEHAQYKRDKFKKTKYGSQEHPIGDKSFQTYIRQQSEISAHSI
;
A
#
# COMPACT_ATOMS: atom_id res chain seq x y z
N VAL A 1 -53.66 40.12 16.06
CA VAL A 1 -53.14 38.84 15.53
C VAL A 1 -52.53 38.09 16.70
N CYS A 2 -53.03 36.89 17.00
CA CYS A 2 -52.43 35.99 17.99
C CYS A 2 -51.89 34.79 17.23
N ILE A 3 -50.59 34.54 17.31
CA ILE A 3 -49.94 33.39 16.67
C ILE A 3 -49.59 32.41 17.76
N PHE A 4 -50.09 31.18 17.62
CA PHE A 4 -49.75 30.05 18.48
C PHE A 4 -48.95 29.04 17.67
N PHE A 5 -47.83 28.61 18.21
CA PHE A 5 -47.08 27.48 17.65
C PHE A 5 -46.43 26.69 18.78
N PHE A 6 -46.03 25.46 18.46
CA PHE A 6 -45.24 24.63 19.36
C PHE A 6 -43.96 24.19 18.65
N SER A 7 -42.90 23.98 19.41
CA SER A 7 -41.66 23.40 18.94
C SER A 7 -41.28 22.19 19.79
N ARG A 8 -40.61 21.24 19.16
CA ARG A 8 -40.08 20.03 19.80
C ARG A 8 -38.66 19.85 19.31
N VAL A 9 -37.73 19.70 20.25
CA VAL A 9 -36.44 19.09 19.95
C VAL A 9 -36.68 17.61 20.16
N LEU A 10 -36.59 16.79 19.11
CA LEU A 10 -36.90 15.36 19.20
C LEU A 10 -35.68 14.56 19.62
N GLU A 11 -34.57 14.76 18.90
CA GLU A 11 -33.34 14.05 19.14
C GLU A 11 -32.13 14.84 18.64
N CYS A 12 -30.95 14.45 19.10
CA CYS A 12 -29.67 14.90 18.57
C CYS A 12 -28.76 13.69 18.36
N GLN A 13 -27.79 13.80 17.46
CA GLN A 13 -26.83 12.73 17.20
C GLN A 13 -25.39 13.23 17.17
N GLY A 14 -24.48 12.38 17.65
CA GLY A 14 -23.05 12.62 17.59
C GLY A 14 -22.58 13.85 18.35
N LEU A 15 -23.25 14.23 19.45
CA LEU A 15 -22.85 15.38 20.26
C LEU A 15 -21.42 15.20 20.81
N PRO A 16 -20.63 16.28 20.92
CA PRO A 16 -19.26 16.18 21.40
C PRO A 16 -19.21 15.66 22.85
N ILE A 17 -18.32 14.71 23.09
CA ILE A 17 -18.06 14.18 24.43
C ILE A 17 -17.04 15.09 25.10
N VAL A 18 -17.43 15.68 26.22
CA VAL A 18 -16.57 16.57 27.00
C VAL A 18 -16.09 15.84 28.24
N ASN A 19 -14.78 15.80 28.47
CA ASN A 19 -14.19 15.19 29.67
C ASN A 19 -14.67 13.73 29.91
N GLY A 20 -14.93 12.99 28.84
CA GLY A 20 -15.37 11.59 28.88
C GLY A 20 -16.85 11.38 29.18
N GLN A 21 -17.67 12.44 29.28
CA GLN A 21 -19.11 12.36 29.51
C GLN A 21 -19.89 13.34 28.62
N CYS A 22 -21.16 13.03 28.37
CA CYS A 22 -22.08 13.88 27.62
C CYS A 22 -23.47 13.73 28.28
N ASP A 23 -23.88 14.77 28.99
CA ASP A 23 -25.15 14.90 29.69
C ASP A 23 -25.98 16.04 29.05
N PRO A 24 -26.46 15.88 27.80
CA PRO A 24 -27.04 16.98 27.04
C PRO A 24 -28.43 17.42 27.51
N TYR A 25 -28.71 18.72 27.38
CA TYR A 25 -30.05 19.30 27.43
C TYR A 25 -30.16 20.46 26.41
N ALA A 26 -31.39 20.76 25.98
CA ALA A 26 -31.70 21.82 25.05
C ALA A 26 -32.43 22.97 25.75
N THR A 27 -32.14 24.20 25.37
CA THR A 27 -32.90 25.39 25.75
C THR A 27 -33.50 26.04 24.52
N VAL A 28 -34.82 26.19 24.51
CA VAL A 28 -35.58 26.76 23.40
C VAL A 28 -36.11 28.13 23.80
N THR A 29 -35.78 29.14 23.01
CA THR A 29 -36.12 30.55 23.26
C THR A 29 -36.72 31.17 22.01
N LEU A 30 -37.72 32.03 22.17
CA LEU A 30 -38.23 32.88 21.09
C LEU A 30 -37.58 34.26 21.19
N ALA A 31 -36.89 34.71 20.14
CA ALA A 31 -36.17 35.98 20.10
C ALA A 31 -36.72 36.92 19.02
N GLY A 32 -36.80 38.22 19.34
CA GLY A 32 -37.22 39.29 18.43
C GLY A 32 -36.05 40.16 17.91
N PRO A 33 -36.28 41.02 16.91
CA PRO A 33 -35.23 41.75 16.18
C PRO A 33 -34.48 42.84 16.96
N SER A 34 -35.00 43.33 18.10
CA SER A 34 -34.37 44.39 18.89
C SER A 34 -34.18 43.95 20.35
N ARG A 35 -32.93 43.95 20.83
CA ARG A 35 -32.54 43.68 22.23
C ARG A 35 -33.00 44.77 23.24
N GLN A 36 -33.91 45.66 22.85
CA GLN A 36 -34.52 46.62 23.76
C GLN A 36 -35.89 46.13 24.17
N VAL A 37 -36.04 46.00 25.49
CA VAL A 37 -37.26 45.67 26.22
C VAL A 37 -38.45 46.42 25.62
N LEU A 38 -39.23 45.75 24.79
CA LEU A 38 -40.64 46.11 24.63
C LEU A 38 -41.28 45.77 25.98
N HIS A 39 -41.98 46.75 26.58
CA HIS A 39 -42.90 46.52 27.69
C HIS A 39 -44.06 45.64 27.22
N ILE A 40 -43.77 44.37 26.95
CA ILE A 40 -44.71 43.28 27.08
C ILE A 40 -44.71 43.01 28.58
N GLN A 41 -45.86 43.20 29.21
CA GLN A 41 -46.11 42.91 30.61
C GLN A 41 -45.35 41.64 31.04
N GLU A 42 -44.49 41.79 32.05
CA GLU A 42 -43.49 40.82 32.51
C GLU A 42 -43.90 39.36 32.31
N LEU A 43 -43.45 38.77 31.21
CA LEU A 43 -43.06 37.38 31.18
C LEU A 43 -41.58 37.42 30.77
N PRO A 44 -40.65 36.95 31.61
CA PRO A 44 -39.26 36.80 31.19
C PRO A 44 -39.26 36.03 29.86
N SER A 45 -38.30 36.30 28.97
CA SER A 45 -38.04 35.40 27.85
C SER A 45 -37.71 34.03 28.45
N GLU A 46 -38.73 33.21 28.71
CA GLU A 46 -38.63 31.94 29.39
C GLU A 46 -37.93 31.02 28.41
N ALA A 47 -36.61 30.95 28.53
CA ALA A 47 -35.84 29.88 27.92
C ALA A 47 -36.36 28.57 28.49
N LYS A 48 -37.17 27.85 27.71
CA LYS A 48 -37.76 26.58 28.11
C LYS A 48 -36.71 25.49 27.93
N LYS A 49 -36.52 24.63 28.92
CA LYS A 49 -35.44 23.63 28.91
C LYS A 49 -35.99 22.20 28.85
N THR A 50 -35.30 21.32 28.14
CA THR A 50 -35.53 19.88 28.24
C THR A 50 -34.87 19.31 29.50
N LYS A 51 -35.27 18.10 29.90
CA LYS A 51 -34.56 17.35 30.94
C LYS A 51 -33.17 16.94 30.44
N VAL A 52 -32.20 17.01 31.34
CA VAL A 52 -30.84 16.51 31.11
C VAL A 52 -30.89 14.99 30.86
N LYS A 53 -30.35 14.56 29.72
CA LYS A 53 -30.19 13.15 29.37
C LYS A 53 -28.75 12.74 29.71
N LYS A 54 -28.56 11.77 30.60
CA LYS A 54 -27.23 11.42 31.13
C LYS A 54 -26.51 10.39 30.26
N LYS A 55 -25.19 10.54 30.13
CA LYS A 55 -24.24 9.60 29.51
C LYS A 55 -24.62 9.18 28.09
N THR A 56 -25.09 10.12 27.27
CA THR A 56 -25.40 9.87 25.86
C THR A 56 -25.03 11.06 25.00
N ASN A 57 -24.36 10.79 23.88
CA ASN A 57 -24.16 11.76 22.82
C ASN A 57 -25.26 11.71 21.73
N ASN A 58 -26.27 10.84 21.91
CA ASN A 58 -27.44 10.74 21.06
C ASN A 58 -28.73 10.84 21.91
N PRO A 59 -29.06 12.02 22.46
CA PRO A 59 -30.23 12.17 23.33
C PRO A 59 -31.55 12.18 22.55
N HIS A 60 -32.59 11.62 23.16
CA HIS A 60 -33.99 11.80 22.74
C HIS A 60 -34.75 12.58 23.81
N PHE A 61 -35.57 13.53 23.38
CA PHE A 61 -36.35 14.43 24.23
C PHE A 61 -37.84 14.30 23.91
N ASP A 62 -38.67 14.40 24.94
CA ASP A 62 -40.12 14.17 24.84
C ASP A 62 -40.92 15.46 25.05
N GLU A 63 -40.22 16.54 25.44
CA GLU A 63 -40.80 17.82 25.81
C GLU A 63 -41.35 18.59 24.60
N VAL A 64 -42.48 19.27 24.82
CA VAL A 64 -43.14 20.13 23.84
C VAL A 64 -43.20 21.55 24.39
N PHE A 65 -42.72 22.51 23.62
CA PHE A 65 -42.64 23.91 24.02
C PHE A 65 -43.65 24.74 23.24
N TYR A 66 -44.63 25.31 23.92
CA TYR A 66 -45.66 26.17 23.32
C TYR A 66 -45.25 27.65 23.42
N PHE A 67 -45.45 28.40 22.34
CA PHE A 67 -45.18 29.84 22.29
C PHE A 67 -46.42 30.58 21.76
N GLU A 68 -46.72 31.71 22.38
CA GLU A 68 -47.81 32.60 22.02
C GLU A 68 -47.25 34.00 21.73
N VAL A 69 -47.62 34.58 20.60
CA VAL A 69 -47.25 35.95 20.21
C VAL A 69 -48.52 36.78 20.03
N THR A 70 -48.76 37.72 20.94
CA THR A 70 -49.92 38.62 20.96
C THR A 70 -49.52 40.08 20.68
N ARG A 71 -50.29 40.82 19.88
CA ARG A 71 -50.14 42.28 19.79
C ARG A 71 -50.73 42.97 21.02
N PRO A 72 -50.09 44.01 21.61
CA PRO A 72 -50.73 44.80 22.66
C PRO A 72 -51.96 45.53 22.12
N SER A 73 -53.07 45.49 22.84
CA SER A 73 -54.29 46.26 22.52
C SER A 73 -54.16 47.72 22.99
N SER A 74 -54.36 48.69 22.09
CA SER A 74 -54.18 50.15 22.27
C SER A 74 -55.15 50.85 23.23
N TYR A 75 -55.47 50.27 24.39
CA TYR A 75 -56.27 50.93 25.44
C TYR A 75 -55.46 51.10 26.74
N ASN A 76 -54.33 51.79 26.65
CA ASN A 76 -53.84 52.59 27.77
C ASN A 76 -53.09 53.80 27.24
N LYS A 77 -53.72 54.97 27.33
CA LYS A 77 -53.15 56.26 26.97
C LYS A 77 -51.96 56.57 27.88
N LYS A 78 -50.74 56.22 27.44
CA LYS A 78 -49.44 56.89 27.68
C LYS A 78 -48.27 55.95 27.36
N SER A 79 -48.06 55.66 26.07
CA SER A 79 -46.73 55.32 25.56
C SER A 79 -46.73 55.54 24.05
N HIS A 80 -45.95 56.51 23.59
CA HIS A 80 -45.58 56.61 22.19
C HIS A 80 -44.78 55.35 21.82
N PHE A 81 -45.30 54.53 20.91
CA PHE A 81 -44.61 53.76 19.86
C PHE A 81 -45.59 52.71 19.32
N ASP A 82 -46.13 52.98 18.14
CA ASP A 82 -47.04 52.11 17.40
C ASP A 82 -46.25 50.93 16.78
N ILE A 83 -46.67 49.69 17.06
CA ILE A 83 -46.20 48.52 16.30
C ILE A 83 -47.08 48.43 15.05
N GLU A 84 -46.69 49.18 14.02
CA GLU A 84 -47.21 49.07 12.66
C GLU A 84 -46.23 48.20 11.85
N ASP A 85 -46.44 46.87 11.78
CA ASP A 85 -46.25 46.08 10.55
C ASP A 85 -46.31 44.55 10.78
N VAL A 86 -46.82 43.82 9.78
CA VAL A 86 -46.83 42.33 9.73
C VAL A 86 -45.42 41.75 9.57
N ASP A 87 -44.48 42.59 9.10
CA ASP A 87 -43.08 42.26 8.82
C ASP A 87 -42.21 42.05 10.07
N GLU A 88 -42.63 42.50 11.26
CA GLU A 88 -41.85 42.29 12.49
C GLU A 88 -41.89 40.85 13.01
N VAL A 89 -42.99 40.15 12.80
CA VAL A 89 -43.12 38.74 13.18
C VAL A 89 -42.28 37.84 12.28
N ASP A 90 -42.10 38.21 11.01
CA ASP A 90 -41.21 37.49 10.07
C ASP A 90 -39.72 37.67 10.40
N LYS A 91 -39.39 38.65 11.24
CA LYS A 91 -38.05 38.90 11.79
C LYS A 91 -37.81 38.19 13.13
N MET A 92 -38.80 37.54 13.72
CA MET A 92 -38.62 36.73 14.93
C MET A 92 -37.95 35.38 14.60
N GLU A 93 -37.16 34.86 15.53
CA GLU A 93 -36.45 33.59 15.40
C GLU A 93 -36.65 32.67 16.61
N ILE A 94 -36.80 31.37 16.36
CA ILE A 94 -36.66 30.34 17.38
C ILE A 94 -35.18 30.03 17.52
N ARG A 95 -34.67 30.14 18.75
CA ARG A 95 -33.32 29.79 19.12
C ARG A 95 -33.33 28.50 19.93
N VAL A 96 -32.53 27.53 19.53
CA VAL A 96 -32.28 26.30 20.28
C VAL A 96 -30.80 26.25 20.59
N ASP A 97 -30.45 26.37 21.87
CA ASP A 97 -29.08 26.15 22.34
C ASP A 97 -28.98 24.76 22.97
N LEU A 98 -27.98 23.98 22.57
CA LEU A 98 -27.63 22.74 23.24
C LEU A 98 -26.50 22.97 24.23
N TRP A 99 -26.57 22.23 25.32
CA TRP A 99 -25.63 22.31 26.43
C TRP A 99 -25.33 20.93 26.97
N ASN A 100 -24.14 20.75 27.50
CA ASN A 100 -23.75 19.60 28.30
C ASN A 100 -23.74 20.00 29.77
N ALA A 101 -24.62 19.37 30.56
CA ALA A 101 -24.72 19.64 31.98
C ALA A 101 -23.44 19.18 32.70
N SER A 102 -22.83 20.08 33.46
CA SER A 102 -21.59 19.79 34.19
C SER A 102 -21.77 20.04 35.68
N ASN A 103 -21.34 19.08 36.50
CA ASN A 103 -21.27 19.25 37.96
C ASN A 103 -19.98 19.97 38.41
N LEU A 104 -19.16 20.44 37.46
CA LEU A 104 -17.89 21.13 37.73
C LEU A 104 -18.12 22.63 37.96
N LYS A 105 -17.20 23.29 38.66
CA LYS A 105 -17.27 24.72 39.03
C LYS A 105 -17.34 25.72 37.85
N PHE A 106 -17.20 25.24 36.60
CA PHE A 106 -17.08 26.08 35.40
C PHE A 106 -18.41 26.26 34.63
N GLY A 107 -19.52 25.73 35.15
CA GLY A 107 -20.85 25.83 34.52
C GLY A 107 -21.05 24.85 33.37
N ASP A 108 -22.25 24.87 32.79
CA ASP A 108 -22.63 23.99 31.68
C ASP A 108 -21.90 24.39 30.39
N GLU A 109 -21.47 23.39 29.62
CA GLU A 109 -20.68 23.61 28.40
C GLU A 109 -21.56 23.68 27.16
N PHE A 110 -21.25 24.60 26.24
CA PHE A 110 -22.09 24.86 25.08
C PHE A 110 -21.84 23.88 23.92
N LEU A 111 -22.93 23.23 23.50
CA LEU A 111 -23.11 22.26 22.40
C LEU A 111 -22.95 22.87 20.99
N GLY A 112 -23.61 24.01 20.82
CA GLY A 112 -23.99 24.54 19.52
C GLY A 112 -25.40 25.13 19.56
N GLU A 113 -25.70 25.99 18.60
CA GLU A 113 -26.93 26.77 18.53
C GLU A 113 -27.60 26.58 17.16
N LEU A 114 -28.92 26.64 17.16
CA LEU A 114 -29.74 26.71 15.96
C LEU A 114 -30.64 27.95 16.04
N ARG A 115 -30.67 28.75 14.98
CA ARG A 115 -31.57 29.90 14.83
C ARG A 115 -32.48 29.70 13.62
N LEU A 116 -33.78 29.70 13.85
CA LEU A 116 -34.80 29.47 12.83
C LEU A 116 -35.73 30.68 12.72
N PRO A 117 -35.61 31.50 11.67
CA PRO A 117 -36.55 32.57 11.39
C PRO A 117 -37.98 32.04 11.18
N LEU A 118 -38.96 32.66 11.85
CA LEU A 118 -40.36 32.22 11.80
C LEU A 118 -40.98 32.30 10.39
N LYS A 119 -40.44 33.14 9.51
CA LYS A 119 -40.85 33.22 8.09
C LYS A 119 -40.83 31.86 7.37
N PHE A 120 -39.91 30.97 7.76
CA PHE A 120 -39.79 29.64 7.14
C PHE A 120 -40.88 28.66 7.60
N LEU A 121 -41.55 28.93 8.71
CA LEU A 121 -42.54 28.04 9.33
C LEU A 121 -43.98 28.35 8.89
N ARG A 122 -44.24 29.54 8.32
CA ARG A 122 -45.60 29.95 7.89
C ARG A 122 -46.17 29.14 6.71
N GLN A 123 -45.35 28.36 6.00
CA GLN A 123 -45.73 27.67 4.76
C GLN A 123 -46.21 26.22 4.94
N SER A 124 -46.19 25.66 6.16
CA SER A 124 -46.55 24.25 6.40
C SER A 124 -47.20 24.02 7.76
N SER A 125 -48.16 23.08 7.84
CA SER A 125 -48.89 22.73 9.08
C SER A 125 -48.04 21.96 10.09
N SER A 126 -46.95 21.34 9.65
CA SER A 126 -45.95 20.66 10.48
C SER A 126 -44.61 20.63 9.73
N TYR A 127 -43.55 21.12 10.37
CA TYR A 127 -42.20 21.17 9.79
C TYR A 127 -41.24 20.35 10.65
N GLU A 128 -40.62 19.34 10.05
CA GLU A 128 -39.66 18.44 10.69
C GLU A 128 -38.42 18.31 9.80
N ALA A 129 -37.24 18.57 10.37
CA ALA A 129 -35.97 18.47 9.69
C ALA A 129 -34.81 18.31 10.68
N TRP A 130 -33.73 17.67 10.22
CA TRP A 130 -32.43 17.68 10.86
C TRP A 130 -31.68 18.96 10.54
N TYR A 131 -30.93 19.49 11.52
CA TYR A 131 -30.13 20.69 11.39
C TYR A 131 -28.72 20.48 11.93
N PHE A 132 -27.72 21.06 11.27
CA PHE A 132 -26.38 21.18 11.83
C PHE A 132 -26.34 22.31 12.87
N LEU A 133 -25.87 21.96 14.07
CA LEU A 133 -25.60 22.94 15.12
C LEU A 133 -24.50 23.90 14.67
N GLN A 134 -24.73 25.19 14.89
CA GLN A 134 -23.79 26.24 14.55
C GLN A 134 -23.02 26.70 15.79
N PRO A 135 -21.79 27.22 15.64
CA PRO A 135 -21.10 27.88 16.74
C PRO A 135 -21.91 29.11 17.21
N ARG A 136 -21.78 29.45 18.50
CA ARG A 136 -22.41 30.65 19.05
C ARG A 136 -21.78 31.88 18.43
N ASP A 137 -22.62 32.72 17.84
CA ASP A 137 -22.20 34.03 17.37
C ASP A 137 -22.05 34.94 18.61
N ASN A 138 -20.81 35.08 19.12
CA ASN A 138 -20.49 35.97 20.23
C ASN A 138 -20.67 37.41 19.74
N GLY A 139 -21.90 37.91 19.83
CA GLY A 139 -22.31 39.23 19.34
C GLY A 139 -21.70 40.43 20.09
N ASN A 140 -20.36 40.51 20.21
CA ASN A 140 -19.61 41.72 20.47
C ASN A 140 -18.12 41.52 20.09
N LYS A 141 -17.68 42.28 19.07
CA LYS A 141 -16.36 42.32 18.41
C LYS A 141 -16.02 41.09 17.55
N SER A 142 -16.07 41.30 16.23
CA SER A 142 -15.25 40.53 15.29
C SER A 142 -13.81 40.55 15.81
N LEU A 143 -13.27 39.40 16.23
CA LEU A 143 -11.84 39.27 16.52
C LEU A 143 -11.09 39.71 15.25
N LYS A 144 -10.10 40.59 15.40
CA LYS A 144 -9.32 41.03 14.24
C LYS A 144 -8.50 39.84 13.74
N PRO A 145 -8.43 39.57 12.43
CA PRO A 145 -7.59 38.50 11.88
C PRO A 145 -6.14 38.56 12.37
N ASP A 146 -5.65 39.77 12.64
CA ASP A 146 -4.28 40.05 13.14
C ASP A 146 -4.00 39.53 14.56
N ASP A 147 -5.04 39.24 15.36
CA ASP A 147 -4.91 38.69 16.71
C ASP A 147 -4.88 37.14 16.71
N LEU A 148 -5.04 36.50 15.54
CA LEU A 148 -5.02 35.05 15.37
C LEU A 148 -3.70 34.61 14.74
N GLY A 149 -3.06 33.59 15.32
CA GLY A 149 -1.87 32.95 14.73
C GLY A 149 -2.18 32.25 13.40
N SER A 150 -1.15 31.97 12.60
CA SER A 150 -1.31 31.30 11.30
C SER A 150 -1.09 29.77 11.40
N LEU A 151 -1.93 28.97 10.74
CA LEU A 151 -1.79 27.52 10.60
C LEU A 151 -1.67 27.15 9.13
N ARG A 152 -0.57 26.47 8.75
CA ARG A 152 -0.42 25.86 7.42
C ARG A 152 -0.88 24.40 7.48
N LEU A 153 -2.00 24.11 6.83
CA LEU A 153 -2.59 22.77 6.78
C LEU A 153 -2.58 22.25 5.34
N ASN A 154 -2.21 20.99 5.14
CA ASN A 154 -2.39 20.27 3.89
C ASN A 154 -3.31 19.07 4.17
N VAL A 155 -4.52 19.06 3.62
CA VAL A 155 -5.50 17.97 3.78
C VAL A 155 -5.80 17.39 2.41
N VAL A 156 -5.66 16.07 2.27
CA VAL A 156 -6.05 15.32 1.08
C VAL A 156 -7.16 14.35 1.49
N TYR A 157 -8.32 14.46 0.85
CA TYR A 157 -9.46 13.56 1.04
C TYR A 157 -9.70 12.79 -0.27
N THR A 158 -9.81 11.47 -0.19
CA THR A 158 -10.07 10.58 -1.33
C THR A 158 -11.19 9.62 -0.94
N GLU A 159 -12.24 9.55 -1.75
CA GLU A 159 -13.40 8.68 -1.55
C GLU A 159 -13.49 7.70 -2.73
N ASP A 160 -13.00 6.48 -2.52
CA ASP A 160 -13.05 5.39 -3.51
C ASP A 160 -14.41 4.68 -3.41
N HIS A 161 -15.24 4.75 -4.45
CA HIS A 161 -16.50 4.00 -4.52
C HIS A 161 -16.28 2.69 -5.28
N VAL A 162 -15.99 1.60 -4.56
CA VAL A 162 -15.66 0.32 -5.18
C VAL A 162 -16.93 -0.47 -5.51
N PHE A 163 -17.16 -0.75 -6.79
CA PHE A 163 -18.24 -1.59 -7.28
C PHE A 163 -17.91 -3.09 -7.22
N SER A 164 -18.88 -3.93 -7.60
CA SER A 164 -18.62 -5.37 -7.71
C SER A 164 -17.64 -5.69 -8.84
N SER A 165 -16.91 -6.79 -8.71
CA SER A 165 -15.82 -7.17 -9.61
C SER A 165 -16.19 -7.25 -11.10
N ASP A 166 -17.46 -7.51 -11.40
CA ASP A 166 -17.96 -7.61 -12.77
C ASP A 166 -17.78 -6.30 -13.56
N TYR A 167 -18.03 -5.16 -12.91
CA TYR A 167 -17.89 -3.83 -13.50
C TYR A 167 -16.45 -3.55 -13.94
N TYR A 168 -15.48 -4.06 -13.19
CA TYR A 168 -14.05 -3.82 -13.44
C TYR A 168 -13.42 -4.76 -14.46
N SER A 169 -14.10 -5.84 -14.85
CA SER A 169 -13.55 -6.89 -15.72
C SER A 169 -12.93 -6.38 -17.02
N PRO A 170 -13.58 -5.47 -17.79
CA PRO A 170 -13.01 -4.99 -19.06
C PRO A 170 -11.67 -4.27 -18.88
N LEU A 171 -11.60 -3.33 -17.92
CA LEU A 171 -10.39 -2.57 -17.64
C LEU A 171 -9.31 -3.45 -17.02
N ARG A 172 -9.68 -4.31 -16.08
CA ARG A 172 -8.78 -5.24 -15.41
C ARG A 172 -8.12 -6.21 -16.39
N ASP A 173 -8.89 -6.83 -17.27
CA ASP A 173 -8.37 -7.78 -18.25
C ASP A 173 -7.42 -7.10 -19.24
N LEU A 174 -7.74 -5.86 -19.65
CA LEU A 174 -6.88 -5.05 -20.49
C LEU A 174 -5.53 -4.76 -19.80
N LEU A 175 -5.57 -4.39 -18.51
CA LEU A 175 -4.37 -4.17 -17.71
C LEU A 175 -3.54 -5.45 -17.57
N LEU A 176 -4.15 -6.58 -17.22
CA LEU A 176 -3.45 -7.85 -16.98
C LEU A 176 -2.80 -8.43 -18.25
N LYS A 177 -3.31 -8.09 -19.43
CA LYS A 177 -2.72 -8.44 -20.74
C LYS A 177 -1.54 -7.55 -21.14
N SER A 178 -1.18 -6.54 -20.33
CA SER A 178 -0.15 -5.56 -20.73
C SER A 178 1.21 -6.15 -21.08
N ALA A 179 1.61 -7.24 -20.40
CA ALA A 179 2.87 -7.93 -20.69
C ALA A 179 2.88 -8.66 -22.05
N ASP A 180 1.70 -8.95 -22.60
CA ASP A 180 1.52 -9.73 -23.83
C ASP A 180 1.37 -8.83 -25.07
N VAL A 181 1.29 -7.50 -24.89
CA VAL A 181 1.21 -6.52 -25.98
C VAL A 181 2.60 -6.22 -26.50
N GLU A 182 2.79 -6.29 -27.82
CA GLU A 182 4.02 -5.92 -28.50
C GLU A 182 3.77 -4.74 -29.47
N PRO A 183 4.47 -3.60 -29.31
CA PRO A 183 5.41 -3.29 -28.23
C PRO A 183 4.69 -3.04 -26.89
N VAL A 184 5.32 -3.39 -25.77
CA VAL A 184 4.76 -3.17 -24.41
C VAL A 184 4.44 -1.69 -24.14
N SER A 185 5.05 -0.78 -24.90
CA SER A 185 4.76 0.65 -24.82
C SER A 185 3.35 1.04 -25.23
N ALA A 186 2.71 0.22 -26.08
CA ALA A 186 1.31 0.34 -26.46
C ALA A 186 0.35 -0.32 -25.45
N SER A 187 0.85 -0.91 -24.35
CA SER A 187 0.00 -1.57 -23.34
C SER A 187 -0.69 -0.57 -22.40
N ALA A 188 -1.84 -0.95 -21.85
CA ALA A 188 -2.62 -0.06 -20.98
C ALA A 188 -1.87 0.36 -19.72
N ALA A 189 -1.15 -0.57 -19.08
CA ALA A 189 -0.35 -0.24 -17.90
C ALA A 189 0.83 0.69 -18.22
N HIS A 190 1.46 0.56 -19.40
CA HIS A 190 2.53 1.47 -19.80
C HIS A 190 1.99 2.85 -20.15
N ILE A 191 0.88 2.92 -20.89
CA ILE A 191 0.19 4.18 -21.24
C ILE A 191 -0.18 4.94 -19.97
N LEU A 192 -0.73 4.28 -18.95
CA LEU A 192 -1.01 4.91 -17.65
C LEU A 192 0.25 5.57 -17.06
N GLY A 193 1.36 4.83 -17.05
CA GLY A 193 2.63 5.34 -16.57
C GLY A 193 3.15 6.53 -17.38
N GLU A 194 2.87 6.62 -18.68
CA GLU A 194 3.27 7.75 -19.53
C GLU A 194 2.37 8.99 -19.33
N VAL A 195 1.07 8.81 -19.12
CA VAL A 195 0.16 9.94 -18.91
C VAL A 195 0.27 10.55 -17.52
N CYS A 196 0.48 9.75 -16.47
CA CYS A 196 0.66 10.25 -15.10
C CYS A 196 1.86 11.21 -14.99
N ARG A 197 1.66 12.31 -14.25
CA ARG A 197 2.71 13.30 -13.98
C ARG A 197 3.83 12.68 -13.14
N GLU A 198 3.47 12.04 -12.04
CA GLU A 198 4.40 11.27 -11.22
C GLU A 198 4.29 9.78 -11.53
N LYS A 199 5.39 9.18 -11.98
CA LYS A 199 5.42 7.74 -12.33
C LYS A 199 5.07 6.83 -11.13
N GLN A 200 5.25 7.34 -9.92
CA GLN A 200 4.93 6.64 -8.68
C GLN A 200 3.41 6.51 -8.44
N GLU A 201 2.60 7.48 -8.86
CA GLU A 201 1.13 7.43 -8.74
C GLU A 201 0.55 6.26 -9.53
N ALA A 202 1.06 6.02 -10.74
CA ALA A 202 0.70 4.86 -11.55
C ALA A 202 1.27 3.55 -10.98
N ALA A 203 2.55 3.57 -10.56
CA ALA A 203 3.25 2.35 -10.15
C ALA A 203 2.60 1.66 -8.95
N ILE A 204 2.12 2.41 -7.95
CA ILE A 204 1.56 1.83 -6.71
C ILE A 204 0.36 0.90 -7.00
N PRO A 205 -0.75 1.37 -7.58
CA PRO A 205 -1.91 0.52 -7.80
C PRO A 205 -1.65 -0.54 -8.88
N LEU A 206 -0.83 -0.23 -9.91
CA LEU A 206 -0.43 -1.24 -10.91
C LEU A 206 0.31 -2.41 -10.26
N VAL A 207 1.34 -2.14 -9.46
CA VAL A 207 2.15 -3.19 -8.82
C VAL A 207 1.29 -4.05 -7.92
N ARG A 208 0.39 -3.45 -7.13
CA ARG A 208 -0.53 -4.18 -6.26
C ARG A 208 -1.47 -5.07 -7.06
N LEU A 209 -2.10 -4.54 -8.12
CA LEU A 209 -2.97 -5.30 -9.01
C LEU A 209 -2.24 -6.48 -9.65
N PHE A 210 -1.07 -6.24 -10.25
CA PHE A 210 -0.29 -7.30 -10.89
C PHE A 210 0.28 -8.33 -9.90
N LEU A 211 0.58 -7.93 -8.66
CA LEU A 211 0.95 -8.86 -7.59
C LEU A 211 -0.22 -9.76 -7.20
N HIS A 212 -1.41 -9.18 -7.00
CA HIS A 212 -2.64 -9.91 -6.67
C HIS A 212 -2.95 -11.01 -7.69
N TYR A 213 -2.83 -10.70 -8.99
CA TYR A 213 -3.08 -11.65 -10.07
C TYR A 213 -1.85 -12.49 -10.50
N GLY A 214 -0.71 -12.38 -9.81
CA GLY A 214 0.50 -13.16 -10.12
C GLY A 214 1.15 -12.83 -11.47
N ARG A 215 0.90 -11.63 -12.02
CA ARG A 215 1.38 -11.18 -13.34
C ARG A 215 2.48 -10.11 -13.28
N ILE A 216 2.97 -9.76 -12.08
CA ILE A 216 3.99 -8.71 -11.88
C ILE A 216 5.33 -8.99 -12.58
N VAL A 217 5.84 -10.22 -12.50
CA VAL A 217 7.14 -10.57 -13.09
C VAL A 217 7.09 -10.45 -14.62
N PRO A 218 6.12 -11.06 -15.34
CA PRO A 218 5.97 -10.84 -16.78
C PRO A 218 5.90 -9.36 -17.17
N PHE A 219 5.12 -8.57 -16.43
CA PHE A 219 4.96 -7.14 -16.72
C PHE A 219 6.27 -6.35 -16.54
N ILE A 220 6.94 -6.48 -15.39
CA ILE A 220 8.22 -5.82 -15.12
C ILE A 220 9.29 -6.26 -16.12
N SER A 221 9.35 -7.56 -16.45
CA SER A 221 10.24 -8.09 -17.48
C SER A 221 10.01 -7.42 -18.84
N ALA A 222 8.75 -7.24 -19.26
CA ALA A 222 8.42 -6.63 -20.53
C ALA A 222 8.83 -5.14 -20.59
N ILE A 223 8.45 -4.34 -19.59
CA ILE A 223 8.79 -2.91 -19.55
C ILE A 223 10.30 -2.67 -19.37
N ALA A 224 10.99 -3.51 -18.59
CA ALA A 224 12.44 -3.43 -18.44
C ALA A 224 13.15 -3.73 -19.75
N ASN A 225 12.75 -4.79 -20.46
CA ASN A 225 13.28 -5.11 -21.79
C ASN A 225 13.06 -3.95 -22.79
N ALA A 226 11.89 -3.31 -22.77
CA ALA A 226 11.61 -2.17 -23.62
C ALA A 226 12.48 -0.96 -23.28
N GLU A 227 12.72 -0.68 -21.99
CA GLU A 227 13.62 0.40 -21.56
C GLU A 227 15.06 0.16 -22.03
N VAL A 228 15.55 -1.08 -21.94
CA VAL A 228 16.87 -1.47 -22.49
C VAL A 228 16.92 -1.34 -24.02
N LYS A 229 15.83 -1.70 -24.72
CA LYS A 229 15.73 -1.55 -26.18
C LYS A 229 15.65 -0.08 -26.62
N ARG A 230 15.01 0.81 -25.87
CA ARG A 230 14.97 2.24 -26.22
C ARG A 230 16.33 2.91 -26.06
N THR A 231 17.06 2.57 -25.01
CA THR A 231 18.46 2.99 -24.84
C THR A 231 19.40 2.43 -25.92
N GLN A 232 18.94 1.47 -26.75
CA GLN A 232 19.65 1.03 -27.96
C GLN A 232 19.47 1.98 -29.16
N LYS A 233 18.32 2.64 -29.30
CA LYS A 233 18.01 3.51 -30.45
C LYS A 233 18.66 4.90 -30.32
N LEU A 234 18.92 5.36 -29.09
CA LEU A 234 19.58 6.63 -28.82
C LEU A 234 21.12 6.47 -28.92
N PHE A 235 21.72 6.97 -30.00
CA PHE A 235 23.17 6.85 -30.28
C PHE A 235 24.07 7.50 -29.21
N THR A 236 23.49 8.31 -28.31
CA THR A 236 24.17 9.13 -27.30
C THR A 236 24.27 8.48 -25.91
N SER A 237 23.53 7.40 -25.60
CA SER A 237 23.59 6.72 -24.29
C SER A 237 24.36 5.39 -24.37
N ARG A 238 25.65 5.46 -24.70
CA ARG A 238 26.57 4.30 -24.59
C ARG A 238 27.02 4.03 -23.15
N ASP A 239 26.72 4.91 -22.20
CA ASP A 239 27.15 4.75 -20.82
C ASP A 239 26.31 3.69 -20.09
N PRO A 240 26.88 2.51 -19.77
CA PRO A 240 26.18 1.46 -19.02
C PRO A 240 25.73 1.93 -17.63
N ASN A 241 26.32 3.02 -17.11
CA ASN A 241 25.98 3.61 -15.83
C ASN A 241 24.65 4.38 -15.82
N THR A 242 23.92 4.46 -16.93
CA THR A 242 22.64 5.20 -17.03
C THR A 242 21.40 4.28 -17.06
N ILE A 243 21.59 2.98 -17.30
CA ILE A 243 20.49 2.02 -17.42
C ILE A 243 19.74 1.88 -16.09
N PHE A 244 18.40 1.98 -16.13
CA PHE A 244 17.51 1.92 -14.96
C PHE A 244 17.76 2.96 -13.87
N ARG A 245 18.68 3.94 -14.06
CA ARG A 245 18.94 5.02 -13.10
C ARG A 245 17.94 6.18 -13.20
N GLY A 246 17.14 6.22 -14.26
CA GLY A 246 16.12 7.24 -14.48
C GLY A 246 14.86 7.09 -13.61
N ASN A 247 14.07 8.16 -13.57
CA ASN A 247 12.71 8.16 -13.03
C ASN A 247 11.74 7.64 -14.11
N SER A 248 11.59 6.32 -14.20
CA SER A 248 10.76 5.64 -15.19
C SER A 248 9.67 4.81 -14.50
N LEU A 249 8.66 4.39 -15.27
CA LEU A 249 7.67 3.44 -14.77
C LEU A 249 8.34 2.15 -14.30
N THR A 250 9.32 1.65 -15.05
CA THR A 250 10.10 0.45 -14.69
C THR A 250 10.74 0.58 -13.32
N SER A 251 11.48 1.67 -13.08
CA SER A 251 12.16 1.85 -11.79
C SER A 251 11.18 1.95 -10.64
N LYS A 252 10.08 2.70 -10.80
CA LYS A 252 9.03 2.83 -9.78
C LYS A 252 8.28 1.54 -9.50
N CYS A 253 7.98 0.72 -10.52
CA CYS A 253 7.34 -0.57 -10.32
C CYS A 253 8.24 -1.55 -9.54
N ILE A 254 9.55 -1.56 -9.84
CA ILE A 254 10.51 -2.41 -9.12
C ILE A 254 10.66 -1.93 -7.67
N ASP A 255 10.79 -0.61 -7.44
CA ASP A 255 10.90 -0.03 -6.10
C ASP A 255 9.70 -0.40 -5.22
N GLU A 256 8.48 -0.23 -5.73
CA GLU A 256 7.26 -0.61 -5.01
C GLU A 256 7.17 -2.12 -4.79
N THR A 257 7.55 -2.94 -5.78
CA THR A 257 7.57 -4.40 -5.62
C THR A 257 8.56 -4.84 -4.54
N MET A 258 9.77 -4.28 -4.52
CA MET A 258 10.76 -4.55 -3.48
C MET A 258 10.26 -4.10 -2.11
N LYS A 259 9.61 -2.94 -2.03
CA LYS A 259 9.02 -2.45 -0.78
C LYS A 259 7.95 -3.38 -0.23
N LEU A 260 7.03 -3.84 -1.08
CA LEU A 260 5.91 -4.71 -0.67
C LEU A 260 6.38 -6.14 -0.35
N ALA A 261 7.22 -6.75 -1.19
CA ALA A 261 7.66 -8.13 -1.02
C ALA A 261 8.85 -8.28 -0.07
N GLY A 262 9.69 -7.24 0.03
CA GLY A 262 10.97 -7.27 0.72
C GLY A 262 10.94 -6.76 2.16
N MET A 263 9.82 -6.23 2.66
CA MET A 263 9.74 -5.64 3.99
C MET A 263 10.21 -6.60 5.10
N HIS A 264 9.69 -7.83 5.13
CA HIS A 264 10.11 -8.83 6.11
C HIS A 264 11.59 -9.21 5.94
N TYR A 265 12.05 -9.30 4.70
CA TYR A 265 13.46 -9.60 4.39
C TYR A 265 14.40 -8.50 4.94
N LEU A 266 14.01 -7.23 4.82
CA LEU A 266 14.74 -6.12 5.45
C LEU A 266 14.74 -6.21 6.97
N GLN A 267 13.59 -6.50 7.58
CA GLN A 267 13.48 -6.61 9.03
C GLN A 267 14.40 -7.71 9.57
N VAL A 268 14.34 -8.92 9.00
CA VAL A 268 15.20 -10.04 9.45
C VAL A 268 16.69 -9.74 9.23
N THR A 269 17.04 -9.05 8.14
CA THR A 269 18.44 -8.80 7.77
C THR A 269 19.06 -7.63 8.55
N LEU A 270 18.36 -6.50 8.67
CA LEU A 270 18.92 -5.24 9.15
C LEU A 270 18.48 -4.85 10.56
N LYS A 271 17.24 -5.18 10.96
CA LYS A 271 16.64 -4.68 12.20
C LYS A 271 17.49 -4.96 13.45
N PRO A 272 18.08 -6.17 13.64
CA PRO A 272 18.88 -6.44 14.84
C PRO A 272 20.07 -5.50 15.01
N ILE A 273 20.74 -5.14 13.90
CA ILE A 273 21.91 -4.26 13.95
C ILE A 273 21.48 -2.79 14.08
N ILE A 274 20.40 -2.39 13.41
CA ILE A 274 19.86 -1.03 13.51
C ILE A 274 19.35 -0.76 14.93
N ASP A 275 18.62 -1.70 15.54
CA ASP A 275 18.15 -1.58 16.92
C ASP A 275 19.33 -1.42 17.90
N GLU A 276 20.42 -2.16 17.70
CA GLU A 276 21.65 -2.00 18.49
C GLU A 276 22.28 -0.61 18.31
N ILE A 277 22.44 -0.15 17.06
CA ILE A 277 23.00 1.19 16.78
C ILE A 277 22.16 2.27 17.48
N CYS A 278 20.84 2.15 17.41
CA CYS A 278 19.89 3.06 18.06
C CYS A 278 19.88 2.96 19.59
N GLN A 279 20.35 1.86 20.20
CA GLN A 279 20.43 1.71 21.65
C GLN A 279 21.78 2.17 22.23
N VAL A 280 22.88 1.87 21.53
CA VAL A 280 24.23 2.10 22.07
C VAL A 280 24.73 3.54 21.83
N HIS A 281 24.25 4.22 20.78
CA HIS A 281 24.62 5.60 20.45
C HIS A 281 26.14 5.87 20.36
N LYS A 282 26.92 4.91 19.83
CA LYS A 282 28.38 5.09 19.70
C LYS A 282 28.74 6.26 18.77
N PRO A 283 29.75 7.09 19.10
CA PRO A 283 30.23 8.13 18.20
C PRO A 283 30.94 7.50 17.00
N CYS A 284 30.53 7.93 15.80
CA CYS A 284 31.02 7.45 14.51
C CYS A 284 31.33 8.61 13.56
N GLU A 285 31.44 9.84 14.06
CA GLU A 285 31.77 11.00 13.22
C GLU A 285 33.23 10.95 12.80
N ILE A 286 33.45 11.07 11.49
CA ILE A 286 34.77 11.00 10.87
C ILE A 286 35.11 12.25 10.04
N ASP A 287 34.20 13.23 9.97
CA ASP A 287 34.45 14.56 9.41
C ASP A 287 35.17 15.43 10.45
N PRO A 288 36.46 15.78 10.24
CA PRO A 288 37.25 16.54 11.21
C PRO A 288 36.62 17.88 11.62
N VAL A 289 35.77 18.47 10.79
CA VAL A 289 35.10 19.75 11.05
C VAL A 289 33.88 19.59 11.98
N LYS A 290 33.34 18.37 12.11
CA LYS A 290 32.15 18.05 12.91
C LYS A 290 32.45 17.27 14.18
N LEU A 291 33.72 16.91 14.40
CA LEU A 291 34.14 16.27 15.65
C LEU A 291 33.93 17.22 16.83
N LYS A 292 33.40 16.68 17.93
CA LYS A 292 33.26 17.42 19.18
C LYS A 292 34.58 17.42 19.94
N ASP A 293 34.78 18.42 20.80
CA ASP A 293 35.96 18.50 21.67
C ASP A 293 36.06 17.25 22.57
N GLY A 294 37.19 16.54 22.49
CA GLY A 294 37.45 15.31 23.25
C GLY A 294 37.09 14.00 22.54
N GLU A 295 36.49 14.04 21.36
CA GLU A 295 36.25 12.83 20.55
C GLU A 295 37.53 12.36 19.83
N ASN A 296 37.75 11.05 19.80
CA ASN A 296 38.90 10.45 19.12
C ASN A 296 38.49 9.98 17.71
N LEU A 297 39.01 10.65 16.68
CA LEU A 297 38.74 10.36 15.27
C LEU A 297 39.00 8.88 14.91
N GLU A 298 40.09 8.30 15.40
CA GLU A 298 40.48 6.93 15.05
C GLU A 298 39.55 5.90 15.70
N ASN A 299 39.13 6.15 16.94
CA ASN A 299 38.12 5.32 17.61
C ASN A 299 36.75 5.43 16.91
N ASN A 300 36.32 6.63 16.51
CA ASN A 300 35.08 6.84 15.77
C ASN A 300 35.11 6.13 14.40
N ARG A 301 36.26 6.17 13.72
CA ARG A 301 36.49 5.47 12.46
C ARG A 301 36.39 3.96 12.62
N GLU A 302 37.00 3.40 13.67
CA GLU A 302 36.92 1.98 13.99
C GLU A 302 35.49 1.54 14.36
N ASN A 303 34.76 2.35 15.14
CA ASN A 303 33.34 2.10 15.42
C ASN A 303 32.51 2.02 14.13
N LEU A 304 32.69 2.99 13.23
CA LEU A 304 32.00 3.03 11.94
C LEU A 304 32.35 1.81 11.09
N ARG A 305 33.64 1.44 11.04
CA ARG A 305 34.14 0.26 10.29
C ARG A 305 33.45 -1.01 10.76
N GLN A 306 33.36 -1.23 12.07
CA GLN A 306 32.71 -2.42 12.64
C GLN A 306 31.23 -2.50 12.29
N TYR A 307 30.48 -1.39 12.35
CA TYR A 307 29.07 -1.39 11.94
C TYR A 307 28.89 -1.67 10.45
N VAL A 308 29.73 -1.07 9.59
CA VAL A 308 29.70 -1.33 8.14
C VAL A 308 30.02 -2.79 7.84
N ASP A 309 31.08 -3.36 8.42
CA ASP A 309 31.46 -4.77 8.19
C ASP A 309 30.34 -5.74 8.61
N ARG A 310 29.70 -5.48 9.76
CA ARG A 310 28.58 -6.31 10.25
C ARG A 310 27.38 -6.24 9.32
N ILE A 311 26.95 -5.04 8.94
CA ILE A 311 25.81 -4.82 8.02
C ILE A 311 26.10 -5.43 6.66
N PHE A 312 27.29 -5.19 6.12
CA PHE A 312 27.72 -5.75 4.84
C PHE A 312 27.71 -7.29 4.86
N THR A 313 28.19 -7.89 5.95
CA THR A 313 28.25 -9.35 6.12
C THR A 313 26.85 -9.97 6.18
N VAL A 314 25.91 -9.37 6.94
CA VAL A 314 24.55 -9.93 7.00
C VAL A 314 23.81 -9.77 5.67
N ILE A 315 24.00 -8.66 4.95
CA ILE A 315 23.43 -8.45 3.61
C ILE A 315 23.97 -9.49 2.63
N THR A 316 25.29 -9.64 2.52
CA THR A 316 25.89 -10.55 1.53
C THR A 316 25.60 -12.03 1.81
N LYS A 317 25.37 -12.40 3.08
CA LYS A 317 24.96 -13.76 3.47
C LYS A 317 23.45 -14.01 3.42
N SER A 318 22.62 -12.97 3.32
CA SER A 318 21.16 -13.12 3.35
C SER A 318 20.53 -13.43 2.00
N GLY A 319 21.32 -13.56 0.91
CA GLY A 319 20.78 -13.80 -0.43
C GLY A 319 19.86 -15.02 -0.54
N VAL A 320 20.10 -16.07 0.27
CA VAL A 320 19.21 -17.24 0.34
C VAL A 320 17.82 -16.93 0.90
N SER A 321 17.66 -15.82 1.64
CA SER A 321 16.41 -15.35 2.26
C SER A 321 15.68 -14.32 1.40
N CYS A 322 16.27 -13.86 0.28
CA CYS A 322 15.65 -12.90 -0.63
C CYS A 322 14.29 -13.43 -1.15
N PRO A 323 13.25 -12.58 -1.25
CA PRO A 323 11.95 -12.98 -1.79
C PRO A 323 12.03 -13.42 -3.26
N THR A 324 11.31 -14.48 -3.62
CA THR A 324 11.35 -15.09 -4.95
C THR A 324 10.94 -14.12 -6.06
N VAL A 325 9.89 -13.32 -5.83
CA VAL A 325 9.43 -12.31 -6.80
C VAL A 325 10.52 -11.27 -7.11
N MET A 326 11.30 -10.86 -6.11
CA MET A 326 12.45 -9.97 -6.31
C MET A 326 13.55 -10.69 -7.10
N CYS A 327 13.80 -11.97 -6.79
CA CYS A 327 14.82 -12.75 -7.48
C CYS A 327 14.51 -12.93 -8.98
N ASP A 328 13.25 -13.21 -9.33
CA ASP A 328 12.81 -13.34 -10.71
C ASP A 328 12.91 -12.01 -11.48
N ILE A 329 12.59 -10.89 -10.83
CA ILE A 329 12.80 -9.54 -11.39
C ILE A 329 14.29 -9.29 -11.62
N PHE A 330 15.15 -9.54 -10.63
CA PHE A 330 16.59 -9.34 -10.74
C PHE A 330 17.22 -10.21 -11.82
N PHE A 331 16.79 -11.46 -11.96
CA PHE A 331 17.18 -12.32 -13.08
C PHE A 331 16.79 -11.69 -14.41
N SER A 332 15.55 -11.23 -14.55
CA SER A 332 15.10 -10.57 -15.79
C SER A 332 15.94 -9.33 -16.12
N LEU A 333 16.22 -8.46 -15.13
CA LEU A 333 17.05 -7.27 -15.33
C LEU A 333 18.47 -7.64 -15.77
N ARG A 334 19.05 -8.65 -15.14
CA ARG A 334 20.37 -9.17 -15.49
C ARG A 334 20.40 -9.70 -16.91
N GLU A 335 19.40 -10.47 -17.33
CA GLU A 335 19.28 -10.99 -18.69
C GLU A 335 19.13 -9.85 -19.72
N SER A 336 18.24 -8.89 -19.45
CA SER A 336 18.03 -7.72 -20.32
C SER A 336 19.33 -6.93 -20.50
N ALA A 337 20.04 -6.65 -19.41
CA ALA A 337 21.32 -5.95 -19.44
C ALA A 337 22.40 -6.76 -20.18
N ALA A 338 22.49 -8.07 -19.93
CA ALA A 338 23.47 -8.95 -20.56
C ALA A 338 23.28 -9.04 -22.08
N LYS A 339 22.03 -9.12 -22.56
CA LYS A 339 21.71 -9.15 -23.99
C LYS A 339 22.18 -7.88 -24.70
N ARG A 340 22.11 -6.73 -24.03
CA ARG A 340 22.50 -5.42 -24.57
C ARG A 340 24.01 -5.18 -24.52
N PHE A 341 24.65 -5.47 -23.39
CA PHE A 341 26.06 -5.15 -23.13
C PHE A 341 26.92 -6.41 -23.13
N GLN A 342 26.92 -7.14 -24.25
CA GLN A 342 27.65 -8.41 -24.39
C GLN A 342 29.17 -8.27 -24.16
N GLY A 343 29.72 -7.05 -24.29
CA GLY A 343 31.14 -6.75 -24.10
C GLY A 343 31.56 -6.33 -22.69
N ASP A 344 30.62 -6.11 -21.75
CA ASP A 344 30.95 -5.73 -20.37
C ASP A 344 30.16 -6.58 -19.36
N LEU A 345 30.86 -7.57 -18.81
CA LEU A 345 30.32 -8.53 -17.85
C LEU A 345 29.88 -7.88 -16.52
N ASP A 346 30.41 -6.69 -16.19
CA ASP A 346 30.09 -6.03 -14.92
C ASP A 346 28.73 -5.32 -14.95
N VAL A 347 28.25 -4.90 -16.12
CA VAL A 347 26.94 -4.22 -16.30
C VAL A 347 25.77 -5.08 -15.82
N ARG A 348 25.92 -6.40 -15.95
CA ARG A 348 24.98 -7.42 -15.47
C ARG A 348 24.75 -7.29 -13.95
N TYR A 349 25.83 -7.03 -13.22
CA TYR A 349 25.79 -6.82 -11.78
C TYR A 349 25.35 -5.40 -11.43
N THR A 350 25.80 -4.39 -12.17
CA THR A 350 25.40 -2.99 -11.94
C THR A 350 23.89 -2.78 -12.07
N ALA A 351 23.24 -3.43 -13.05
CA ALA A 351 21.80 -3.36 -13.25
C ALA A 351 21.03 -3.81 -12.00
N VAL A 352 21.37 -4.99 -11.45
CA VAL A 352 20.73 -5.54 -10.25
C VAL A 352 21.14 -4.77 -8.99
N SER A 353 22.43 -4.44 -8.86
CA SER A 353 22.97 -3.74 -7.70
C SER A 353 22.32 -2.37 -7.50
N SER A 354 22.03 -1.66 -8.60
CA SER A 354 21.38 -0.35 -8.53
C SER A 354 20.01 -0.38 -7.84
N PHE A 355 19.28 -1.50 -7.93
CA PHE A 355 18.02 -1.66 -7.21
C PHE A 355 18.26 -2.14 -5.78
N ILE A 356 18.96 -3.26 -5.59
CA ILE A 356 19.04 -3.90 -4.28
C ILE A 356 19.89 -3.10 -3.27
N PHE A 357 21.01 -2.49 -3.69
CA PHE A 357 21.83 -1.67 -2.79
C PHE A 357 21.38 -0.21 -2.75
N LEU A 358 21.19 0.44 -3.90
CA LEU A 358 20.92 1.90 -3.93
C LEU A 358 19.47 2.26 -3.61
N ARG A 359 18.50 1.41 -3.98
CA ARG A 359 17.05 1.71 -3.84
C ARG A 359 16.35 0.92 -2.76
N PHE A 360 17.01 -0.08 -2.17
CA PHE A 360 16.42 -0.93 -1.16
C PHE A 360 17.21 -0.92 0.16
N PHE A 361 18.42 -1.49 0.23
CA PHE A 361 19.17 -1.53 1.48
C PHE A 361 19.66 -0.16 1.96
N ALA A 362 20.29 0.65 1.11
CA ALA A 362 20.84 1.94 1.53
C ALA A 362 19.75 2.93 2.02
N PRO A 363 18.58 3.07 1.34
CA PRO A 363 17.48 3.88 1.84
C PRO A 363 16.89 3.33 3.15
N ALA A 364 16.82 2.01 3.32
CA ALA A 364 16.34 1.39 4.56
C ALA A 364 17.27 1.65 5.74
N ILE A 365 18.58 1.72 5.51
CA ILE A 365 19.56 2.10 6.53
C ILE A 365 19.49 3.61 6.82
N LEU A 366 19.34 4.45 5.79
CA LEU A 366 19.31 5.91 5.92
C LEU A 366 18.08 6.39 6.72
N SER A 367 16.91 5.84 6.41
CA SER A 367 15.62 6.24 6.99
C SER A 367 14.87 5.02 7.53
N PRO A 368 15.34 4.39 8.63
CA PRO A 368 14.82 3.10 9.11
C PRO A 368 13.35 3.15 9.52
N ASN A 369 12.86 4.30 9.96
CA ASN A 369 11.45 4.51 10.31
C ASN A 369 10.50 4.36 9.11
N LEU A 370 10.91 4.81 7.90
CA LEU A 370 10.10 4.68 6.68
C LEU A 370 9.95 3.22 6.22
N PHE A 371 10.85 2.35 6.67
CA PHE A 371 10.87 0.91 6.39
C PHE A 371 10.46 0.08 7.61
N GLN A 372 9.82 0.69 8.62
CA GLN A 372 9.34 0.01 9.82
C GLN A 372 10.43 -0.78 10.57
N LEU A 373 11.69 -0.34 10.45
CA LEU A 373 12.82 -0.92 11.19
C LEU A 373 12.90 -0.31 12.60
N THR A 374 12.52 0.97 12.74
CA THR A 374 12.40 1.67 14.03
C THR A 374 11.02 2.33 14.16
N PRO A 375 10.47 2.46 15.38
CA PRO A 375 9.16 3.08 15.61
C PRO A 375 9.19 4.61 15.51
N HIS A 376 10.35 5.22 15.77
CA HIS A 376 10.54 6.67 15.79
C HIS A 376 11.73 7.09 14.93
N HIS A 377 11.79 8.38 14.61
CA HIS A 377 12.95 8.96 13.94
C HIS A 377 14.17 8.90 14.86
N PRO A 378 15.34 8.41 14.39
CA PRO A 378 16.54 8.40 15.21
C PRO A 378 16.96 9.82 15.61
N ASP A 379 17.68 9.97 16.72
CA ASP A 379 18.26 11.25 17.12
C ASP A 379 19.32 11.74 16.09
N PRO A 380 19.75 13.01 16.13
CA PRO A 380 20.67 13.57 15.15
C PRO A 380 22.00 12.82 15.03
N GLN A 381 22.56 12.33 16.14
CA GLN A 381 23.84 11.62 16.14
C GLN A 381 23.70 10.23 15.51
N THR A 382 22.64 9.50 15.86
CA THR A 382 22.33 8.20 15.26
C THR A 382 22.00 8.33 13.77
N SER A 383 21.20 9.35 13.40
CA SER A 383 20.88 9.66 12.00
C SER A 383 22.14 9.93 11.17
N ARG A 384 23.11 10.65 11.75
CA ARG A 384 24.42 10.89 11.11
C ARG A 384 25.21 9.59 10.94
N THR A 385 25.25 8.73 11.95
CA THR A 385 25.91 7.41 11.89
C THR A 385 25.31 6.54 10.80
N LEU A 386 23.98 6.43 10.75
CA LEU A 386 23.25 5.68 9.72
C LEU A 386 23.48 6.24 8.32
N THR A 387 23.63 7.56 8.18
CA THR A 387 23.98 8.20 6.91
C THR A 387 25.35 7.76 6.41
N LEU A 388 26.36 7.73 7.27
CA LEU A 388 27.72 7.29 6.91
C LEU A 388 27.75 5.81 6.53
N ILE A 389 27.03 4.96 7.28
CA ILE A 389 26.87 3.53 6.97
C ILE A 389 26.18 3.36 5.62
N SER A 390 25.04 4.03 5.40
CA SER A 390 24.26 3.95 4.16
C SER A 390 25.08 4.32 2.94
N LYS A 391 25.82 5.45 2.98
CA LYS A 391 26.73 5.89 1.92
C LYS A 391 27.81 4.85 1.62
N THR A 392 28.38 4.26 2.66
CA THR A 392 29.43 3.24 2.51
C THR A 392 28.87 1.98 1.85
N ILE A 393 27.75 1.45 2.34
CA ILE A 393 27.08 0.26 1.76
C ILE A 393 26.68 0.51 0.30
N GLN A 394 26.17 1.69 -0.03
CA GLN A 394 25.86 2.11 -1.39
C GLN A 394 27.11 2.11 -2.29
N THR A 395 28.25 2.59 -1.77
CA THR A 395 29.52 2.63 -2.50
C THR A 395 30.06 1.22 -2.76
N LEU A 396 30.00 0.33 -1.77
CA LEU A 396 30.42 -1.07 -1.91
C LEU A 396 29.55 -1.84 -2.91
N GLY A 397 28.23 -1.64 -2.85
CA GLY A 397 27.29 -2.27 -3.78
C GLY A 397 27.50 -1.84 -5.22
N SER A 398 27.90 -0.59 -5.48
CA SER A 398 27.97 -0.04 -6.83
C SER A 398 29.02 -0.70 -7.75
N LEU A 399 29.96 -1.50 -7.22
CA LEU A 399 30.97 -2.26 -7.95
C LEU A 399 31.80 -1.46 -9.00
N SER A 400 31.73 -0.13 -8.99
CA SER A 400 32.38 0.70 -10.01
C SER A 400 33.90 0.62 -9.90
N LYS A 401 34.58 0.38 -11.04
CA LYS A 401 36.04 0.33 -11.15
C LYS A 401 36.71 1.69 -10.98
N SER A 402 35.96 2.79 -11.08
CA SER A 402 36.47 4.15 -10.87
C SER A 402 36.45 4.50 -9.38
N LYS A 403 37.28 3.80 -8.59
CA LYS A 403 37.39 4.05 -7.14
C LYS A 403 38.37 5.16 -6.77
N SER A 404 39.00 5.84 -7.72
CA SER A 404 40.14 6.72 -7.43
C SER A 404 40.02 8.18 -7.86
N ALA A 405 38.98 8.61 -8.58
CA ALA A 405 39.07 9.89 -9.30
C ALA A 405 38.19 11.05 -8.82
N ASN A 406 37.12 10.89 -8.02
CA ASN A 406 36.26 12.03 -7.66
C ASN A 406 35.40 11.79 -6.39
N PHE A 407 36.01 11.53 -5.23
CA PHE A 407 35.25 11.59 -3.98
C PHE A 407 34.85 13.04 -3.72
N LYS A 408 33.54 13.35 -3.78
CA LYS A 408 32.99 14.65 -3.40
C LYS A 408 33.28 15.02 -1.93
N GLU A 409 33.65 14.05 -1.11
CA GLU A 409 33.94 14.17 0.32
C GLU A 409 35.32 13.58 0.63
N SER A 410 36.37 14.42 0.67
CA SER A 410 37.76 13.95 0.84
C SER A 410 38.02 13.22 2.15
N TYR A 411 37.28 13.57 3.21
CA TYR A 411 37.39 12.92 4.53
C TYR A 411 37.03 11.43 4.51
N MET A 412 36.18 10.99 3.58
CA MET A 412 35.79 9.57 3.45
C MET A 412 36.78 8.73 2.66
N ALA A 413 37.71 9.34 1.90
CA ALA A 413 38.63 8.61 1.03
C ALA A 413 39.46 7.57 1.82
N THR A 414 40.08 8.00 2.91
CA THR A 414 40.86 7.13 3.83
C THR A 414 40.02 6.02 4.46
N PHE A 415 38.72 6.25 4.66
CA PHE A 415 37.82 5.23 5.20
C PHE A 415 37.45 4.17 4.14
N TYR A 416 37.35 4.54 2.86
CA TYR A 416 37.04 3.59 1.80
C TYR A 416 38.20 2.64 1.48
N ASP A 417 39.44 3.01 1.81
CA ASP A 417 40.61 2.15 1.60
C ASP A 417 40.51 0.82 2.35
N TYR A 418 39.90 0.80 3.55
CA TYR A 418 39.63 -0.44 4.31
C TYR A 418 38.76 -1.45 3.55
N PHE A 419 37.93 -0.97 2.62
CA PHE A 419 36.99 -1.78 1.87
C PHE A 419 37.36 -1.92 0.39
N ASN A 420 38.58 -1.52 0.01
CA ASN A 420 39.07 -1.67 -1.34
C ASN A 420 39.59 -3.09 -1.65
N GLU A 421 39.60 -3.98 -0.66
CA GLU A 421 39.97 -5.37 -0.84
C GLU A 421 39.02 -6.13 -1.77
N GLN A 422 39.57 -7.01 -2.60
CA GLN A 422 38.84 -7.83 -3.57
C GLN A 422 37.73 -8.68 -2.91
N LYS A 423 37.92 -9.09 -1.65
CA LYS A 423 36.94 -9.88 -0.88
C LYS A 423 35.55 -9.24 -0.83
N TYR A 424 35.46 -7.91 -0.73
CA TYR A 424 34.18 -7.20 -0.67
C TYR A 424 33.49 -7.23 -2.03
N ALA A 425 34.24 -7.00 -3.11
CA ALA A 425 33.71 -7.07 -4.47
C ALA A 425 33.20 -8.48 -4.80
N ASP A 426 33.95 -9.52 -4.44
CA ASP A 426 33.57 -10.91 -4.66
C ASP A 426 32.33 -11.29 -3.83
N ALA A 427 32.24 -10.85 -2.57
CA ALA A 427 31.07 -11.08 -1.72
C ALA A 427 29.80 -10.43 -2.32
N VAL A 428 29.90 -9.19 -2.84
CA VAL A 428 28.78 -8.55 -3.53
C VAL A 428 28.42 -9.32 -4.81
N LYS A 429 29.39 -9.70 -5.65
CA LYS A 429 29.13 -10.45 -6.88
C LYS A 429 28.43 -11.79 -6.59
N ASN A 430 28.92 -12.56 -5.62
CA ASN A 430 28.30 -13.82 -5.18
C ASN A 430 26.87 -13.61 -4.67
N PHE A 431 26.63 -12.56 -3.89
CA PHE A 431 25.29 -12.20 -3.43
C PHE A 431 24.36 -11.85 -4.60
N LEU A 432 24.82 -11.01 -5.52
CA LEU A 432 24.06 -10.60 -6.70
C LEU A 432 23.76 -11.80 -7.60
N ASP A 433 24.71 -12.72 -7.78
CA ASP A 433 24.50 -13.97 -8.52
C ASP A 433 23.41 -14.81 -7.87
N LEU A 434 23.45 -14.97 -6.56
CA LEU A 434 22.47 -15.77 -5.82
C LEU A 434 21.05 -15.21 -5.95
N ILE A 435 20.86 -13.90 -5.80
CA ILE A 435 19.53 -13.27 -5.89
C ILE A 435 19.07 -13.04 -7.35
N SER A 436 19.96 -13.13 -8.34
CA SER A 436 19.61 -12.96 -9.76
C SER A 436 19.65 -14.26 -10.54
N SER A 437 19.60 -15.41 -9.85
CA SER A 437 19.50 -16.73 -10.45
C SER A 437 18.04 -17.20 -10.39
N SER A 438 17.29 -17.08 -11.48
CA SER A 438 15.92 -17.64 -11.55
C SER A 438 15.98 -19.12 -11.91
N GLY A 439 15.02 -19.90 -11.38
CA GLY A 439 14.82 -21.31 -11.70
C GLY A 439 14.42 -21.60 -13.16
N ARG A 440 14.42 -20.61 -14.06
CA ARG A 440 14.31 -20.81 -15.52
C ARG A 440 15.62 -21.35 -16.07
N ARG A 441 15.83 -22.65 -15.89
CA ARG A 441 16.96 -23.37 -16.48
C ARG A 441 16.69 -23.62 -17.96
N ASP A 442 17.43 -22.94 -18.83
CA ASP A 442 17.95 -23.64 -20.00
C ASP A 442 19.09 -24.53 -19.48
N HIS A 443 18.86 -25.84 -19.41
CA HIS A 443 19.67 -26.81 -18.66
C HIS A 443 21.12 -26.99 -19.17
N LYS A 444 21.60 -26.14 -20.09
CA LYS A 444 22.87 -26.29 -20.78
C LYS A 444 23.97 -25.31 -20.37
N SER A 445 23.72 -24.31 -19.52
CA SER A 445 24.68 -23.19 -19.34
C SER A 445 25.28 -22.99 -17.93
N ILE A 446 25.00 -23.86 -16.96
CA ILE A 446 25.73 -23.88 -15.68
C ILE A 446 26.30 -25.29 -15.48
N GLU A 447 27.58 -25.47 -15.80
CA GLU A 447 28.25 -26.78 -15.76
C GLU A 447 28.42 -27.37 -14.35
N GLN A 448 28.23 -26.59 -13.27
CA GLN A 448 28.43 -27.05 -11.89
C GLN A 448 27.22 -26.82 -10.96
N PRO A 449 26.64 -27.88 -10.37
CA PRO A 449 25.53 -27.76 -9.43
C PRO A 449 25.99 -27.22 -8.06
N ILE A 450 25.34 -26.15 -7.60
CA ILE A 450 25.63 -25.48 -6.31
C ILE A 450 25.02 -26.29 -5.17
N LEU A 451 25.83 -26.68 -4.18
CA LEU A 451 25.38 -27.37 -2.98
C LEU A 451 24.64 -26.41 -2.05
N LEU A 452 23.35 -26.68 -1.80
CA LEU A 452 22.51 -25.88 -0.90
C LEU A 452 22.49 -26.45 0.52
N LYS A 453 22.38 -27.79 0.64
CA LYS A 453 22.36 -28.49 1.93
C LYS A 453 22.74 -29.94 1.78
N GLU A 454 23.41 -30.52 2.78
CA GLU A 454 23.65 -31.95 2.87
C GLU A 454 23.56 -32.44 4.32
N GLY A 455 23.27 -33.73 4.51
CA GLY A 455 23.15 -34.32 5.83
C GLY A 455 22.62 -35.75 5.82
N PHE A 456 22.79 -36.45 6.95
CA PHE A 456 22.22 -37.80 7.11
C PHE A 456 20.77 -37.71 7.57
N MET A 457 19.88 -38.37 6.83
CA MET A 457 18.48 -38.57 7.22
C MET A 457 18.06 -40.03 7.01
N ILE A 458 16.94 -40.44 7.59
CA ILE A 458 16.40 -41.80 7.43
C ILE A 458 15.25 -41.75 6.44
N LYS A 459 15.27 -42.60 5.41
CA LYS A 459 14.19 -42.65 4.42
C LYS A 459 13.48 -44.00 4.36
N ARG A 460 12.20 -43.97 4.05
CA ARG A 460 11.44 -45.19 3.74
C ARG A 460 11.77 -45.68 2.34
N ALA A 461 11.94 -46.99 2.15
CA ALA A 461 12.08 -47.57 0.82
C ALA A 461 10.80 -47.38 -0.02
N GLN A 462 10.93 -46.87 -1.25
CA GLN A 462 9.79 -46.61 -2.15
C GLN A 462 9.36 -47.86 -2.96
N GLY A 463 10.04 -49.00 -2.78
CA GLY A 463 9.64 -50.32 -3.32
C GLY A 463 9.63 -50.41 -4.85
N ARG A 464 10.64 -51.05 -5.47
CA ARG A 464 10.64 -51.34 -6.92
C ARG A 464 9.85 -52.61 -7.32
N LYS A 465 9.36 -53.39 -6.34
CA LYS A 465 8.63 -54.67 -6.54
C LYS A 465 7.39 -54.72 -5.65
N ARG A 466 6.27 -55.31 -6.14
CA ARG A 466 4.99 -55.42 -5.42
C ARG A 466 5.06 -56.19 -4.08
N PHE A 467 6.09 -57.00 -3.85
CA PHE A 467 6.23 -57.87 -2.66
C PHE A 467 7.49 -57.64 -1.81
N GLY A 468 8.14 -56.47 -1.89
CA GLY A 468 9.34 -56.17 -1.09
C GLY A 468 9.04 -55.49 0.26
N MET A 469 9.71 -55.90 1.35
CA MET A 469 9.66 -55.20 2.65
C MET A 469 10.12 -53.74 2.51
N LYS A 470 9.26 -52.80 2.91
CA LYS A 470 9.52 -51.34 2.86
C LYS A 470 10.23 -50.88 4.14
N ASN A 471 11.53 -51.15 4.24
CA ASN A 471 12.34 -50.78 5.40
C ASN A 471 12.82 -49.32 5.37
N PHE A 472 13.04 -48.73 6.54
CA PHE A 472 13.69 -47.44 6.72
C PHE A 472 15.21 -47.60 6.67
N LYS A 473 15.91 -46.66 6.00
CA LYS A 473 17.37 -46.71 5.83
C LYS A 473 17.98 -45.32 5.96
N LYS A 474 19.04 -45.20 6.78
CA LYS A 474 19.86 -43.99 6.87
C LYS A 474 20.62 -43.77 5.57
N ARG A 475 20.57 -42.55 5.03
CA ARG A 475 21.18 -42.16 3.75
C ARG A 475 21.77 -40.76 3.87
N TRP A 476 22.82 -40.50 3.11
CA TRP A 476 23.35 -39.16 2.91
C TRP A 476 22.48 -38.46 1.88
N PHE A 477 21.86 -37.36 2.25
CA PHE A 477 21.06 -36.51 1.38
C PHE A 477 21.88 -35.31 0.94
N ARG A 478 21.69 -34.91 -0.31
CA ARG A 478 22.33 -33.75 -0.90
C ARG A 478 21.30 -32.98 -1.72
N LEU A 479 21.10 -31.73 -1.38
CA LEU A 479 20.27 -30.79 -2.12
C LEU A 479 21.18 -29.81 -2.85
N THR A 480 21.02 -29.74 -4.16
CA THR A 480 21.63 -28.71 -5.00
C THR A 480 20.55 -27.80 -5.55
N ASN A 481 20.98 -26.73 -6.23
CA ASN A 481 20.07 -25.93 -7.05
C ASN A 481 19.44 -26.74 -8.21
N HIS A 482 19.96 -27.92 -8.55
CA HIS A 482 19.51 -28.74 -9.67
C HIS A 482 18.59 -29.89 -9.27
N GLU A 483 18.93 -30.57 -8.20
CA GLU A 483 18.34 -31.84 -7.79
C GLU A 483 18.45 -32.09 -6.28
N PHE A 484 17.51 -32.88 -5.77
CA PHE A 484 17.55 -33.48 -4.45
C PHE A 484 17.91 -34.96 -4.57
N THR A 485 19.07 -35.35 -4.06
CA THR A 485 19.63 -36.70 -4.19
C THR A 485 19.81 -37.37 -2.84
N TYR A 486 19.86 -38.70 -2.86
CA TYR A 486 20.32 -39.48 -1.71
C TYR A 486 21.20 -40.66 -2.12
N GLN A 487 22.15 -41.00 -1.27
CA GLN A 487 23.19 -42.01 -1.49
C GLN A 487 23.51 -42.79 -0.21
N LYS A 488 24.27 -43.90 -0.30
CA LYS A 488 24.58 -44.73 0.88
C LYS A 488 25.45 -43.96 1.87
N SER A 489 26.54 -43.39 1.39
CA SER A 489 27.51 -42.59 2.15
C SER A 489 27.94 -41.34 1.40
N LYS A 490 28.52 -40.36 2.11
CA LYS A 490 29.09 -39.15 1.49
C LYS A 490 30.17 -39.56 0.47
N GLY A 491 30.09 -39.03 -0.74
CA GLY A 491 31.02 -39.34 -1.85
C GLY A 491 30.57 -40.47 -2.80
N ASP A 492 29.61 -41.31 -2.42
CA ASP A 492 29.07 -42.35 -3.30
C ASP A 492 28.25 -41.76 -4.47
N HIS A 493 28.05 -42.56 -5.52
CA HIS A 493 27.09 -42.24 -6.58
C HIS A 493 25.64 -42.17 -6.04
N PRO A 494 24.82 -41.22 -6.52
CA PRO A 494 23.44 -41.05 -6.09
C PRO A 494 22.60 -42.28 -6.43
N LEU A 495 21.89 -42.82 -5.43
CA LEU A 495 20.95 -43.93 -5.62
C LEU A 495 19.66 -43.48 -6.30
N CYS A 496 19.32 -42.20 -6.13
CA CYS A 496 18.17 -41.54 -6.69
C CYS A 496 18.49 -40.06 -6.81
N SER A 497 18.11 -39.48 -7.94
CA SER A 497 18.05 -38.04 -8.15
C SER A 497 16.61 -37.64 -8.40
N ILE A 498 16.15 -36.61 -7.69
CA ILE A 498 14.86 -35.98 -7.86
C ILE A 498 15.14 -34.56 -8.35
N PRO A 499 14.95 -34.27 -9.65
CA PRO A 499 15.02 -32.91 -10.16
C PRO A 499 14.09 -31.99 -9.35
N ILE A 500 14.50 -30.74 -9.10
CA ILE A 500 13.68 -29.80 -8.31
C ILE A 500 12.29 -29.58 -8.93
N GLU A 501 12.18 -29.58 -10.26
CA GLU A 501 10.92 -29.53 -11.01
C GLU A 501 9.98 -30.74 -10.78
N ASN A 502 10.50 -31.82 -10.21
CA ASN A 502 9.77 -33.02 -9.85
C ASN A 502 9.44 -33.06 -8.35
N ILE A 503 9.65 -31.97 -7.61
CA ILE A 503 9.15 -31.80 -6.24
C ILE A 503 7.84 -31.02 -6.32
N LEU A 504 6.71 -31.69 -6.09
CA LEU A 504 5.37 -31.11 -6.22
C LEU A 504 4.85 -30.51 -4.91
N ALA A 505 5.29 -31.05 -3.77
CA ALA A 505 4.99 -30.54 -2.44
C ALA A 505 5.98 -31.12 -1.42
N VAL A 506 6.22 -30.39 -0.34
CA VAL A 506 7.07 -30.80 0.78
C VAL A 506 6.34 -30.40 2.05
N GLU A 507 5.94 -31.40 2.84
CA GLU A 507 5.04 -31.15 3.97
C GLU A 507 5.43 -32.03 5.16
N ARG A 508 5.04 -31.60 6.36
CA ARG A 508 5.17 -32.42 7.56
C ARG A 508 4.30 -33.68 7.43
N LEU A 509 4.77 -34.79 7.97
CA LEU A 509 4.00 -36.02 8.06
C LEU A 509 3.50 -36.21 9.50
N GLU A 510 2.23 -36.57 9.65
CA GLU A 510 1.63 -36.89 10.94
C GLU A 510 2.31 -38.10 11.59
N GLU A 511 2.59 -37.99 12.89
CA GLU A 511 3.39 -38.97 13.65
C GLU A 511 2.74 -40.36 13.66
N GLU A 512 1.39 -40.40 13.66
CA GLU A 512 0.59 -41.63 13.62
C GLU A 512 0.83 -42.49 12.36
N SER A 513 1.39 -41.91 11.29
CA SER A 513 1.69 -42.63 10.06
C SER A 513 2.69 -43.78 10.27
N PHE A 514 3.73 -43.55 11.06
CA PHE A 514 4.80 -44.52 11.29
C PHE A 514 5.22 -44.64 12.76
N LYS A 515 4.58 -43.89 13.67
CA LYS A 515 4.99 -43.73 15.07
C LYS A 515 6.42 -43.21 15.20
N MET A 516 6.80 -42.28 14.30
CA MET A 516 8.13 -41.67 14.23
C MET A 516 8.00 -40.14 14.24
N LYS A 517 8.81 -39.48 15.08
CA LYS A 517 8.88 -38.02 15.17
C LYS A 517 9.76 -37.42 14.07
N ASN A 518 9.59 -36.12 13.81
CA ASN A 518 10.41 -35.34 12.86
C ASN A 518 10.34 -35.87 11.42
N MET A 519 9.18 -36.42 11.05
CA MET A 519 8.93 -36.96 9.73
C MET A 519 8.35 -35.89 8.81
N PHE A 520 8.78 -35.92 7.56
CA PHE A 520 8.23 -35.12 6.47
C PHE A 520 8.17 -35.94 5.18
N GLN A 521 7.47 -35.39 4.19
CA GLN A 521 7.24 -36.04 2.91
C GLN A 521 7.60 -35.13 1.75
N VAL A 522 8.25 -35.70 0.73
CA VAL A 522 8.53 -35.06 -0.55
C VAL A 522 7.68 -35.77 -1.61
N ILE A 523 6.72 -35.05 -2.19
CA ILE A 523 5.76 -35.59 -3.17
C ILE A 523 6.32 -35.35 -4.58
N GLN A 524 6.39 -36.42 -5.38
CA GLN A 524 6.91 -36.41 -6.76
C GLN A 524 5.79 -36.68 -7.79
N PRO A 525 6.02 -36.47 -9.10
CA PRO A 525 5.13 -36.93 -10.17
C PRO A 525 4.68 -38.37 -10.01
N GLU A 526 3.51 -38.68 -10.58
CA GLU A 526 2.83 -39.98 -10.39
C GLU A 526 2.57 -40.32 -8.91
N ARG A 527 2.51 -39.28 -8.05
CA ARG A 527 2.28 -39.38 -6.60
C ARG A 527 3.26 -40.30 -5.86
N ARG A 528 4.51 -40.39 -6.34
CA ARG A 528 5.58 -41.11 -5.63
C ARG A 528 6.00 -40.30 -4.41
N VAL A 529 5.49 -40.67 -3.24
CA VAL A 529 5.83 -39.99 -1.98
C VAL A 529 7.12 -40.57 -1.40
N LEU A 530 8.06 -39.70 -1.05
CA LEU A 530 9.28 -40.04 -0.32
C LEU A 530 9.13 -39.58 1.14
N TYR A 531 9.01 -40.55 2.05
CA TYR A 531 8.94 -40.28 3.49
C TYR A 531 10.35 -40.25 4.11
N ILE A 532 10.65 -39.20 4.85
CA ILE A 532 11.97 -38.89 5.40
C ILE A 532 11.85 -38.50 6.88
N GLN A 533 12.79 -38.95 7.70
CA GLN A 533 12.97 -38.56 9.09
C GLN A 533 14.27 -37.77 9.24
N ALA A 534 14.19 -36.57 9.82
CA ALA A 534 15.37 -35.80 10.24
C ALA A 534 15.76 -36.17 11.69
N ASN A 535 16.95 -35.76 12.13
CA ASN A 535 17.46 -36.15 13.45
C ASN A 535 16.73 -35.43 14.60
N ASN A 536 16.25 -34.21 14.36
CA ASN A 536 15.49 -33.41 15.32
C ASN A 536 14.49 -32.48 14.61
N CYS A 537 13.66 -31.78 15.39
CA CYS A 537 12.61 -30.91 14.86
C CYS A 537 13.15 -29.66 14.14
N VAL A 538 14.31 -29.14 14.56
CA VAL A 538 14.98 -28.00 13.93
C VAL A 538 15.47 -28.39 12.54
N GLU A 539 16.13 -29.54 12.43
CA GLU A 539 16.62 -30.07 11.16
C GLU A 539 15.46 -30.44 10.22
N ALA A 540 14.38 -31.03 10.75
CA ALA A 540 13.18 -31.31 9.97
C ALA A 540 12.59 -30.04 9.37
N LYS A 541 12.43 -28.98 10.18
CA LYS A 541 11.92 -27.69 9.73
C LYS A 541 12.85 -27.08 8.67
N ASP A 542 14.15 -27.07 8.91
CA ASP A 542 15.14 -26.53 7.98
C ASP A 542 15.14 -27.26 6.62
N TRP A 543 15.04 -28.60 6.62
CA TRP A 543 14.88 -29.38 5.39
C TRP A 543 13.55 -29.11 4.66
N ILE A 544 12.44 -29.01 5.39
CA ILE A 544 11.13 -28.68 4.81
C ILE A 544 11.19 -27.29 4.18
N ASP A 545 11.71 -26.29 4.90
CA ASP A 545 11.76 -24.90 4.47
C ASP A 545 12.61 -24.76 3.20
N ILE A 546 13.83 -25.33 3.18
CA ILE A 546 14.70 -25.23 2.00
C ILE A 546 14.14 -25.99 0.80
N LEU A 547 13.57 -27.20 0.98
CA LEU A 547 12.98 -27.99 -0.10
C LEU A 547 11.69 -27.35 -0.64
N THR A 548 10.87 -26.76 0.24
CA THR A 548 9.68 -25.99 -0.14
C THR A 548 10.08 -24.78 -0.97
N LYS A 549 11.15 -24.09 -0.56
CA LYS A 549 11.66 -22.89 -1.22
C LYS A 549 12.20 -23.18 -2.62
N VAL A 550 13.08 -24.18 -2.77
CA VAL A 550 13.64 -24.54 -4.09
C VAL A 550 12.58 -25.03 -5.06
N SER A 551 11.53 -25.70 -4.56
CA SER A 551 10.43 -26.22 -5.40
C SER A 551 9.28 -25.21 -5.61
N GLN A 552 9.36 -24.00 -5.03
CA GLN A 552 8.24 -23.05 -5.02
C GLN A 552 7.84 -22.55 -6.43
N CYS A 553 8.80 -22.45 -7.36
CA CYS A 553 8.56 -22.03 -8.74
C CYS A 553 8.03 -23.16 -9.65
N ASN A 554 7.79 -24.36 -9.11
CA ASN A 554 7.27 -25.47 -9.90
C ASN A 554 5.79 -25.22 -10.25
N LYS A 555 5.49 -24.93 -11.52
CA LYS A 555 4.11 -24.74 -12.01
C LYS A 555 3.19 -25.94 -11.78
N LYS A 556 3.75 -27.13 -11.51
CA LYS A 556 3.02 -28.36 -11.22
C LYS A 556 2.84 -28.61 -9.72
N ARG A 557 3.13 -27.62 -8.85
CA ARG A 557 2.93 -27.79 -7.40
C ARG A 557 1.50 -28.16 -7.08
N LEU A 558 1.36 -29.06 -6.12
CA LEU A 558 0.05 -29.43 -5.60
C LEU A 558 -0.46 -28.33 -4.68
N THR A 559 -1.75 -28.02 -4.79
CA THR A 559 -2.47 -27.13 -3.87
C THR A 559 -2.98 -27.86 -2.63
N VAL A 560 -3.14 -29.19 -2.73
CA VAL A 560 -3.59 -30.07 -1.66
C VAL A 560 -2.72 -31.33 -1.55
N TYR A 561 -2.55 -31.85 -0.34
CA TYR A 561 -1.78 -33.05 -0.02
C TYR A 561 -2.47 -33.92 1.03
N HIS A 562 -1.92 -35.11 1.28
CA HIS A 562 -2.36 -36.00 2.35
C HIS A 562 -1.39 -35.90 3.53
N PRO A 563 -1.82 -35.50 4.74
CA PRO A 563 -0.94 -35.30 5.89
C PRO A 563 -0.44 -36.61 6.52
N SER A 564 -1.09 -37.72 6.18
CA SER A 564 -0.77 -39.06 6.66
C SER A 564 -0.41 -40.02 5.53
N ALA A 565 0.31 -41.10 5.86
CA ALA A 565 0.77 -42.08 4.87
C ALA A 565 -0.35 -42.99 4.32
N TYR A 566 -0.17 -43.45 3.08
CA TYR A 566 -0.98 -44.52 2.50
C TYR A 566 -0.46 -45.89 2.96
N LEU A 567 -1.26 -46.61 3.75
CA LEU A 567 -0.93 -47.90 4.35
C LEU A 567 -2.14 -48.84 4.29
N ASN A 568 -1.90 -50.15 4.15
CA ASN A 568 -2.95 -51.17 4.14
C ASN A 568 -4.12 -50.87 3.18
N GLY A 569 -3.81 -50.36 1.98
CA GLY A 569 -4.80 -50.09 0.94
C GLY A 569 -5.65 -48.83 1.15
N HIS A 570 -5.28 -47.93 2.07
CA HIS A 570 -5.99 -46.66 2.27
C HIS A 570 -5.09 -45.55 2.81
N TRP A 571 -5.53 -44.29 2.65
CA TRP A 571 -4.92 -43.13 3.29
C TRP A 571 -5.33 -43.05 4.76
N LEU A 572 -4.37 -42.94 5.69
CA LEU A 572 -4.72 -42.91 7.12
C LEU A 572 -5.48 -41.64 7.53
N CYS A 573 -5.29 -40.51 6.84
CA CYS A 573 -5.96 -39.23 7.09
C CYS A 573 -7.46 -39.23 6.72
N CYS A 574 -7.79 -39.57 5.47
CA CYS A 574 -9.16 -39.44 4.94
C CYS A 574 -9.84 -40.78 4.62
N LYS A 575 -9.16 -41.91 4.88
CA LYS A 575 -9.64 -43.28 4.60
C LYS A 575 -9.92 -43.60 3.14
N ALA A 576 -9.54 -42.73 2.20
CA ALA A 576 -9.65 -43.01 0.77
C ALA A 576 -8.83 -44.24 0.38
N THR A 577 -9.43 -45.16 -0.38
CA THR A 577 -8.85 -46.46 -0.73
C THR A 577 -7.94 -46.41 -1.97
N ALA A 578 -8.13 -45.43 -2.85
CA ALA A 578 -7.27 -45.24 -4.02
C ALA A 578 -6.05 -44.36 -3.68
N ASP A 579 -4.85 -44.83 -4.02
CA ASP A 579 -3.59 -44.12 -3.78
C ASP A 579 -3.43 -42.85 -4.66
N ASN A 580 -4.18 -42.76 -5.76
CA ASN A 580 -4.21 -41.61 -6.65
C ASN A 580 -5.22 -40.50 -6.25
N THR A 581 -5.98 -40.68 -5.16
CA THR A 581 -7.00 -39.72 -4.69
C THR A 581 -6.38 -38.34 -4.38
N PRO A 582 -6.94 -37.20 -4.84
CA PRO A 582 -6.54 -35.84 -4.46
C PRO A 582 -6.32 -35.65 -2.95
N GLY A 583 -5.36 -34.79 -2.58
CA GLY A 583 -5.04 -34.50 -1.18
C GLY A 583 -6.24 -33.96 -0.40
N CYS A 584 -6.31 -34.26 0.90
CA CYS A 584 -7.39 -33.81 1.77
C CYS A 584 -7.07 -32.52 2.56
N THR A 585 -5.86 -31.99 2.47
CA THR A 585 -5.39 -30.83 3.24
C THR A 585 -4.68 -29.82 2.34
N PRO A 586 -4.89 -28.50 2.50
CA PRO A 586 -4.15 -27.48 1.74
C PRO A 586 -2.64 -27.51 2.00
N CYS A 587 -1.82 -27.32 0.96
CA CYS A 587 -0.36 -27.23 1.08
C CYS A 587 0.08 -25.90 1.73
N THR A 588 1.21 -25.92 2.44
CA THR A 588 1.74 -24.78 3.22
C THR A 588 2.48 -23.73 2.34
N GLY A 589 2.57 -23.94 1.02
CA GLY A 589 3.54 -23.29 0.13
C GLY A 589 3.06 -22.15 -0.78
N GLY A 590 1.86 -21.62 -0.61
CA GLY A 590 1.38 -20.45 -1.37
C GLY A 590 1.92 -19.15 -0.77
N LEU A 591 2.95 -18.54 -1.38
CA LEU A 591 3.70 -17.38 -0.85
C LEU A 591 4.28 -17.62 0.57
N PRO A 592 5.37 -16.97 1.00
CA PRO A 592 5.80 -17.08 2.39
C PRO A 592 4.67 -16.58 3.32
N ALA A 593 4.16 -17.48 4.16
CA ALA A 593 2.95 -17.35 4.96
C ALA A 593 2.94 -16.27 6.06
N ASN A 594 3.78 -15.23 5.98
CA ASN A 594 3.80 -14.13 6.98
C ASN A 594 3.56 -12.74 6.39
N ILE A 595 3.24 -12.60 5.09
CA ILE A 595 2.67 -11.38 4.54
C ILE A 595 1.57 -11.78 3.54
N GLN A 596 0.33 -11.95 4.02
CA GLN A 596 -0.81 -11.70 3.16
C GLN A 596 -0.83 -10.20 2.90
N LEU A 597 -0.34 -9.77 1.73
CA LEU A 597 -0.70 -8.47 1.22
C LEU A 597 -2.20 -8.57 0.92
N ASP A 598 -3.02 -8.06 1.83
CA ASP A 598 -4.47 -7.96 1.66
C ASP A 598 -4.75 -6.89 0.60
N ILE A 599 -4.53 -7.30 -0.66
CA ILE A 599 -4.72 -6.46 -1.83
C ILE A 599 -6.10 -6.79 -2.37
N ASP A 600 -6.99 -5.82 -2.26
CA ASP A 600 -8.28 -5.82 -2.94
C ASP A 600 -8.06 -5.44 -4.41
N GLY A 601 -8.20 -6.42 -5.30
CA GLY A 601 -8.00 -6.21 -6.74
C GLY A 601 -9.01 -5.25 -7.37
N ASP A 602 -10.24 -5.19 -6.85
CA ASP A 602 -11.28 -4.30 -7.35
C ASP A 602 -10.99 -2.86 -6.92
N ARG A 603 -10.58 -2.66 -5.66
CA ARG A 603 -10.14 -1.35 -5.17
C ARG A 603 -8.93 -0.80 -5.92
N GLU A 604 -7.92 -1.62 -6.20
CA GLU A 604 -6.77 -1.15 -6.98
C GLU A 604 -7.15 -0.88 -8.45
N THR A 605 -8.15 -1.60 -9.00
CA THR A 605 -8.69 -1.29 -10.33
C THR A 605 -9.48 0.03 -10.33
N GLU A 606 -10.28 0.31 -9.29
CA GLU A 606 -10.99 1.59 -9.11
C GLU A 606 -10.02 2.78 -9.01
N ARG A 607 -8.88 2.60 -8.35
CA ARG A 607 -7.82 3.62 -8.32
C ARG A 607 -7.19 3.87 -9.67
N ILE A 608 -6.92 2.80 -10.43
CA ILE A 608 -6.39 2.91 -11.79
C ILE A 608 -7.40 3.59 -12.71
N TYR A 609 -8.67 3.23 -12.59
CA TYR A 609 -9.79 3.92 -13.26
C TYR A 609 -9.78 5.42 -12.93
N SER A 610 -9.71 5.79 -11.66
CA SER A 610 -9.68 7.19 -11.21
C SER A 610 -8.49 7.96 -11.82
N LEU A 611 -7.32 7.31 -11.94
CA LEU A 611 -6.16 7.90 -12.61
C LEU A 611 -6.38 8.08 -14.11
N PHE A 612 -6.93 7.08 -14.81
CA PHE A 612 -7.24 7.24 -16.24
C PHE A 612 -8.25 8.37 -16.47
N ASN A 613 -9.30 8.44 -15.64
CA ASN A 613 -10.32 9.48 -15.71
C ASN A 613 -9.72 10.88 -15.42
N LEU A 614 -8.85 10.99 -14.43
CA LEU A 614 -8.13 12.24 -14.13
C LEU A 614 -7.27 12.72 -15.31
N TYR A 615 -6.63 11.80 -16.03
CA TYR A 615 -5.76 12.09 -17.17
C TYR A 615 -6.46 11.90 -18.53
N MET A 616 -7.80 11.88 -18.55
CA MET A 616 -8.60 11.66 -19.76
C MET A 616 -8.24 12.62 -20.92
N PRO A 617 -8.11 13.94 -20.69
CA PRO A 617 -7.74 14.87 -21.78
C PRO A 617 -6.37 14.57 -22.41
N LYS A 618 -5.44 13.98 -21.64
CA LYS A 618 -4.11 13.63 -22.14
C LYS A 618 -4.14 12.34 -22.96
N LEU A 619 -5.01 11.40 -22.61
CA LEU A 619 -5.24 10.15 -23.36
C LEU A 619 -5.88 10.44 -24.72
N GLU A 620 -6.86 11.34 -24.77
CA GLU A 620 -7.52 11.78 -26.02
C GLU A 620 -6.51 12.44 -26.97
N LYS A 621 -5.70 13.39 -26.48
CA LYS A 621 -4.60 13.99 -27.25
C LYS A 621 -3.58 12.96 -27.75
N MET A 622 -3.27 11.95 -26.93
CA MET A 622 -2.37 10.87 -27.34
C MET A 622 -3.01 10.00 -28.44
N GLN A 623 -4.34 9.79 -28.39
CA GLN A 623 -5.09 9.04 -29.39
C GLN A 623 -5.14 9.81 -30.72
N GLU A 624 -5.39 11.12 -30.68
CA GLU A 624 -5.33 12.01 -31.85
C GLU A 624 -3.94 11.98 -32.50
N ALA A 625 -2.88 12.08 -31.69
CA ALA A 625 -1.50 11.98 -32.16
C ALA A 625 -1.23 10.64 -32.86
N CYS A 626 -1.74 9.53 -32.32
CA CYS A 626 -1.62 8.22 -32.96
C CYS A 626 -2.37 8.17 -34.31
N GLY A 627 -3.57 8.76 -34.37
CA GLY A 627 -4.36 8.87 -35.59
C GLY A 627 -3.63 9.66 -36.68
N SER A 628 -3.12 10.83 -36.34
CA SER A 628 -2.36 11.70 -37.25
C SER A 628 -1.11 11.00 -37.79
N LYS A 629 -0.28 10.39 -36.92
CA LYS A 629 0.93 9.64 -37.31
C LYS A 629 0.66 8.39 -38.16
N SER A 630 -0.57 7.88 -38.16
CA SER A 630 -0.95 6.69 -38.96
C SER A 630 -1.45 7.04 -40.37
N VAL A 631 -1.81 8.30 -40.62
CA VAL A 631 -2.46 8.77 -41.85
C VAL A 631 -1.60 9.79 -42.61
N TYR A 632 -0.74 10.54 -41.94
CA TYR A 632 0.00 11.67 -42.52
C TYR A 632 1.53 11.51 -42.34
N ASP A 633 2.29 11.43 -43.44
CA ASP A 633 3.77 11.40 -43.48
C ASP A 633 4.40 12.83 -43.53
N GLY A 634 3.65 13.87 -43.14
CA GLY A 634 4.10 15.26 -43.13
C GLY A 634 4.99 15.63 -41.93
N PRO A 635 5.56 16.85 -41.87
CA PRO A 635 6.37 17.28 -40.73
C PRO A 635 5.57 17.21 -39.42
N GLU A 636 6.17 16.66 -38.36
CA GLU A 636 5.52 16.51 -37.05
C GLU A 636 5.05 17.89 -36.53
N GLU A 637 3.75 18.04 -36.25
CA GLU A 637 3.24 19.22 -35.55
C GLU A 637 3.85 19.26 -34.14
N GLU A 638 4.43 20.40 -33.75
CA GLU A 638 5.14 20.59 -32.47
C GLU A 638 4.28 20.19 -31.25
N GLU A 639 2.95 20.27 -31.36
CA GLU A 639 1.99 19.96 -30.29
C GLU A 639 1.96 18.46 -29.93
N TYR A 640 2.24 17.55 -30.88
CA TYR A 640 2.24 16.09 -30.67
C TYR A 640 3.62 15.51 -30.30
N SER A 641 4.67 16.35 -30.27
CA SER A 641 6.04 15.95 -29.91
C SER A 641 6.21 15.50 -28.45
N THR A 642 5.20 15.72 -27.61
CA THR A 642 5.23 15.41 -26.18
C THR A 642 5.17 13.90 -25.87
N PHE A 643 4.66 13.07 -26.80
CA PHE A 643 4.46 11.64 -26.58
C PHE A 643 5.49 10.79 -27.35
N ILE A 644 6.13 9.86 -26.65
CA ILE A 644 6.97 8.84 -27.27
C ILE A 644 6.08 7.66 -27.67
N ILE A 645 5.69 7.59 -28.94
CA ILE A 645 4.82 6.55 -29.50
C ILE A 645 5.67 5.63 -30.39
N ASP A 646 5.91 4.39 -29.93
CA ASP A 646 6.72 3.41 -30.69
C ASP A 646 5.93 2.76 -31.83
N ASP A 647 4.63 2.48 -31.63
CA ASP A 647 3.71 1.92 -32.63
C ASP A 647 2.36 2.66 -32.57
N PRO A 648 2.09 3.61 -33.49
CA PRO A 648 0.85 4.38 -33.48
C PRO A 648 -0.42 3.53 -33.61
N LYS A 649 -0.39 2.43 -34.38
CA LYS A 649 -1.58 1.64 -34.68
C LYS A 649 -2.00 0.80 -33.48
N GLU A 650 -1.07 0.07 -32.86
CA GLU A 650 -1.38 -0.71 -31.67
C GLU A 650 -1.65 0.21 -30.47
N THR A 651 -0.95 1.34 -30.34
CA THR A 651 -1.23 2.33 -29.29
C THR A 651 -2.64 2.91 -29.42
N TYR A 652 -3.07 3.29 -30.64
CA TYR A 652 -4.42 3.77 -30.90
C TYR A 652 -5.49 2.75 -30.51
N LYS A 653 -5.28 1.48 -30.85
CA LYS A 653 -6.18 0.38 -30.52
C LYS A 653 -6.33 0.20 -29.02
N THR A 654 -5.23 0.21 -28.27
CA THR A 654 -5.28 0.13 -26.81
C THR A 654 -5.95 1.36 -26.20
N LEU A 655 -5.62 2.57 -26.67
CA LEU A 655 -6.25 3.82 -26.21
C LEU A 655 -7.75 3.77 -26.40
N LYS A 656 -8.25 3.29 -27.55
CA LYS A 656 -9.68 3.13 -27.79
C LYS A 656 -10.34 2.25 -26.73
N LEU A 657 -9.73 1.11 -26.38
CA LEU A 657 -10.26 0.20 -25.36
C LEU A 657 -10.21 0.80 -23.96
N ILE A 658 -9.15 1.57 -23.63
CA ILE A 658 -9.06 2.28 -22.35
C ILE A 658 -10.19 3.31 -22.24
N ILE A 659 -10.35 4.16 -23.26
CA ILE A 659 -11.33 5.24 -23.28
C ILE A 659 -12.75 4.68 -23.17
N GLU A 660 -13.07 3.63 -23.91
CA GLU A 660 -14.37 2.96 -23.86
C GLU A 660 -14.65 2.32 -22.48
N GLY A 661 -13.65 1.61 -21.93
CA GLY A 661 -13.79 0.97 -20.62
C GLY A 661 -13.93 1.96 -19.46
N VAL A 662 -13.14 3.04 -19.49
CA VAL A 662 -13.19 4.13 -18.49
C VAL A 662 -14.50 4.91 -18.64
N GLY A 663 -14.93 5.21 -19.86
CA GLY A 663 -16.20 5.89 -20.11
C GLY A 663 -17.41 5.09 -19.61
N THR A 664 -17.40 3.77 -19.77
CA THR A 664 -18.45 2.89 -19.24
C THR A 664 -18.49 2.93 -17.71
N LEU A 665 -17.33 2.84 -17.04
CA LEU A 665 -17.25 2.94 -15.57
C LEU A 665 -17.69 4.32 -15.05
N GLU A 666 -17.35 5.41 -15.74
CA GLU A 666 -17.80 6.76 -15.34
C GLU A 666 -19.31 6.92 -15.47
N GLN A 667 -19.94 6.29 -16.47
CA GLN A 667 -21.40 6.27 -16.56
C GLN A 667 -22.05 5.58 -15.37
N GLU A 668 -21.50 4.46 -14.91
CA GLU A 668 -21.98 3.73 -13.72
C GLU A 668 -21.77 4.55 -12.44
N HIS A 669 -20.60 5.20 -12.29
CA HIS A 669 -20.33 6.14 -11.20
C HIS A 669 -21.28 7.33 -11.19
N ALA A 670 -21.53 7.94 -12.34
CA ALA A 670 -22.48 9.04 -12.49
C ALA A 670 -23.91 8.58 -12.16
N GLN A 671 -24.29 7.38 -12.59
CA GLN A 671 -25.60 6.79 -12.30
C GLN A 671 -25.77 6.53 -10.79
N TYR A 672 -24.78 5.91 -10.15
CA TYR A 672 -24.77 5.70 -8.70
C TYR A 672 -24.89 7.01 -7.92
N LYS A 673 -24.11 8.04 -8.31
CA LYS A 673 -24.19 9.38 -7.69
C LYS A 673 -25.59 9.99 -7.85
N ARG A 674 -26.20 9.90 -9.03
CA ARG A 674 -27.57 10.37 -9.28
C ARG A 674 -28.60 9.62 -8.44
N ASP A 675 -28.47 8.30 -8.31
CA ASP A 675 -29.42 7.49 -7.54
C ASP A 675 -29.27 7.69 -6.03
N LYS A 676 -28.04 7.84 -5.54
CA LYS A 676 -27.75 8.25 -4.16
C LYS A 676 -28.38 9.62 -3.88
N PHE A 677 -28.16 10.59 -4.78
CA PHE A 677 -28.73 11.93 -4.69
C PHE A 677 -30.28 11.92 -4.65
N LYS A 678 -30.93 11.16 -5.54
CA LYS A 678 -32.40 11.04 -5.57
C LYS A 678 -32.99 10.45 -4.28
N LYS A 679 -32.24 9.60 -3.57
CA LYS A 679 -32.69 8.96 -2.33
C LYS A 679 -32.46 9.84 -1.09
N THR A 680 -31.50 10.76 -1.12
CA THR A 680 -31.25 11.71 -0.03
C THR A 680 -32.29 12.84 0.00
N LYS A 681 -33.02 12.98 1.11
CA LYS A 681 -34.01 14.05 1.33
C LYS A 681 -33.37 15.24 2.05
N TYR A 682 -33.56 16.47 1.56
CA TYR A 682 -33.06 17.66 2.25
C TYR A 682 -33.71 17.83 3.63
N GLY A 683 -32.90 17.98 4.69
CA GLY A 683 -33.36 17.96 6.09
C GLY A 683 -33.56 16.57 6.67
N SER A 684 -33.07 15.51 6.03
CA SER A 684 -32.96 14.17 6.64
C SER A 684 -31.72 14.04 7.53
N GLN A 685 -31.62 12.95 8.28
CA GLN A 685 -30.47 12.65 9.12
C GLN A 685 -29.18 12.54 8.29
N GLU A 686 -29.29 11.95 7.10
CA GLU A 686 -28.19 11.84 6.14
C GLU A 686 -27.85 13.18 5.48
N HIS A 687 -28.75 14.17 5.53
CA HIS A 687 -28.53 15.50 4.99
C HIS A 687 -29.18 16.65 5.80
N PRO A 688 -28.58 17.01 6.96
CA PRO A 688 -29.10 18.07 7.82
C PRO A 688 -28.96 19.46 7.20
N ILE A 689 -29.92 20.33 7.48
CA ILE A 689 -29.94 21.73 7.04
C ILE A 689 -28.83 22.52 7.76
N GLY A 690 -28.07 23.32 7.01
CA GLY A 690 -26.93 24.10 7.53
C GLY A 690 -25.57 23.53 7.17
N ASP A 691 -25.51 22.41 6.44
CA ASP A 691 -24.30 21.92 5.81
C ASP A 691 -23.88 22.81 4.63
N LYS A 692 -22.96 23.75 4.88
CA LYS A 692 -22.42 24.65 3.85
C LYS A 692 -21.63 23.91 2.77
N SER A 693 -21.09 22.72 3.07
CA SER A 693 -20.28 21.94 2.13
C SER A 693 -21.12 21.36 1.00
N PHE A 694 -22.30 20.81 1.33
CA PHE A 694 -23.23 20.28 0.34
C PHE A 694 -24.01 21.36 -0.42
N GLN A 695 -24.37 22.48 0.22
CA GLN A 695 -24.99 23.62 -0.49
C GLN A 695 -24.06 24.17 -1.58
N THR A 696 -22.75 24.13 -1.35
CA THR A 696 -21.73 24.51 -2.34
C THR A 696 -21.65 23.46 -3.46
N TYR A 697 -21.70 22.17 -3.13
CA TYR A 697 -21.77 21.07 -4.09
C TYR A 697 -23.03 21.11 -4.98
N ILE A 698 -24.21 21.41 -4.43
CA ILE A 698 -25.45 21.58 -5.21
C ILE A 698 -25.32 22.76 -6.18
N ARG A 699 -24.76 23.90 -5.75
CA ARG A 699 -24.51 25.03 -6.65
C ARG A 699 -23.59 24.62 -7.81
N GLN A 700 -22.48 23.94 -7.51
CA GLN A 700 -21.55 23.47 -8.54
C GLN A 700 -22.19 22.49 -9.53
N GLN A 701 -23.03 21.55 -9.08
CA GLN A 701 -23.73 20.63 -10.00
C GLN A 701 -24.82 21.32 -10.83
N SER A 702 -25.53 22.30 -10.26
CA SER A 702 -26.53 23.07 -11.02
C SER A 702 -25.89 23.92 -12.12
N GLU A 703 -24.69 24.47 -11.88
CA GLU A 703 -23.93 25.23 -12.88
C GLU A 703 -23.38 24.34 -14.00
N ILE A 704 -22.97 23.10 -13.70
CA ILE A 704 -22.53 22.12 -14.71
C ILE A 704 -23.70 21.66 -15.58
N SER A 705 -24.91 21.55 -15.03
CA SER A 705 -26.12 21.16 -15.79
C SER A 705 -26.59 22.23 -16.79
N ALA A 706 -26.19 23.49 -16.61
CA ALA A 706 -26.56 24.59 -17.51
C ALA A 706 -25.63 24.74 -18.74
N HIS A 707 -24.56 23.94 -18.83
CA HIS A 707 -23.59 23.98 -19.93
C HIS A 707 -23.46 22.66 -20.71
N SER A 708 -24.44 21.77 -20.59
CA SER A 708 -24.55 20.61 -21.47
C SER A 708 -25.96 20.52 -22.07
N ILE A 709 -26.15 21.32 -23.13
CA ILE A 709 -26.99 20.97 -24.29
C ILE A 709 -26.14 21.22 -25.53
#